data_AF-A0A524EHD4-F1
#
_entry.id   AF-A0A524EHD4-F1
#
_cell.length_a   1.000
_cell.length_b   1.000
_cell.length_c   1.000
_cell.angle_alpha   90.00
_cell.angle_beta   90.00
_cell.angle_gamma   90.00
#
_symmetry.space_group_name_H-M   'P 1'
#
loop_
_entity.id
_entity.type
_entity.pdbx_description
1 polymer ?
#
loop_
_entity_poly.entity_id
_entity_poly.type
_entity_poly.pdbx_seq_one_letter_code
_entity_poly.pdbx_strand_id
1 'polypeptide(L)'
;MSKSKHSDDRVVSTAEAIRMASASILGTTTSQDIALGSATGSGTKLEENSRIVAMGVVPLVSAFSQKLHDKTNVELISLEWDLGSGSSSEILPEHLIVCAGGADSFTTHTCAISWEKGVVDPFRLNSYLHRLSAKMKQVEDAILSNQLDYEKEGMSVLRQFCDRFNLVTFVEMLDRRFQESWDSKKIQQDDVDLLTSLAAGIRTDYSTVPPGLTLTGGMSFTFDNPSASENQILEHLRNRIISPVSLDSLVQGITELGQAIIAEINTYAYSTEEVDITRATIAMLVKYLGTDSVPISNLDMVASRIHDFGLMIQSIMNTFSDITEAHIRSGESLTTHGHKKKIVEHMEASTLKENELQKAYAKVLIEHLVSSIEKEISFDGPYRAWMLRSIITYFNYMAKRVHSFFEEELSNYIAARAVKESMYKALRSFEGDVNPDGMASEDFRVFEEFQKALTNQIDRTVDRKSYEGDAEIEHLLRIASDEIRDEFQKINIWDLIDFADVAEVTRNEIAAMRENSGEYETVDPSQISQLLTRYENLETEIIPHLAEHILSKESILKLTSSTREDFLRILNVVVQSQDDMPEEWYAEAKRWIDRIDVLISNDAPVSERMKISIETIFSELMEGSKAASIIDRVRKEADLRENEYAQVVDEWKAECKRIEDDNIPIRKHNREREEMKKNAREQYEKETHAYEAKLVEYNSRASDEADSYAVQKPQEPDSLENRLVRIDEQYPHKKEIPLPPKPETPEITKQYSVLAALLDDIVSKLRKSQGQMQDRFLNELSNLQQQAEQAYENITIRVDTEFLEYLMDSKIRRLSRAVATPIRAYLRNTINPDILYLVKYSFSENEFLVEIGNNLLKG
;
A
#
# COMPACT_ATOMS: atom_id res chain seq x y z
N MET A 1 -30.50 38.73 44.83
CA MET A 1 -31.12 37.86 43.80
C MET A 1 -31.20 38.64 42.49
N SER A 2 -30.10 38.68 41.74
CA SER A 2 -30.08 39.26 40.39
C SER A 2 -30.14 38.11 39.40
N LYS A 3 -31.07 38.20 38.44
CA LYS A 3 -31.14 37.28 37.31
C LYS A 3 -29.96 37.63 36.40
N SER A 4 -28.94 36.77 36.37
CA SER A 4 -27.95 36.77 35.31
C SER A 4 -28.67 36.48 33.99
N LYS A 5 -28.78 37.50 33.14
CA LYS A 5 -29.03 37.27 31.71
C LYS A 5 -27.78 36.59 31.17
N HIS A 6 -27.76 35.26 31.13
CA HIS A 6 -27.05 34.58 30.05
C HIS A 6 -27.76 35.00 28.77
N SER A 7 -27.06 35.74 27.92
CA SER A 7 -27.40 35.80 26.51
C SER A 7 -27.12 34.42 25.95
N ASP A 8 -28.14 33.56 25.93
CA ASP A 8 -28.12 32.41 25.04
C ASP A 8 -27.92 32.98 23.62
N ASP A 9 -26.71 32.81 23.10
CA ASP A 9 -26.44 32.90 21.68
C ASP A 9 -27.50 32.06 20.98
N ARG A 10 -28.22 32.68 20.04
CA ARG A 10 -29.32 32.02 19.32
C ARG A 10 -28.76 30.82 18.58
N VAL A 11 -28.88 29.65 19.20
CA VAL A 11 -28.56 28.33 18.67
C VAL A 11 -29.25 28.21 17.31
N VAL A 12 -28.48 27.81 16.29
CA VAL A 12 -29.00 27.40 14.98
C VAL A 12 -30.17 26.43 15.22
N SER A 13 -31.26 26.54 14.47
CA SER A 13 -32.36 25.59 14.67
C SER A 13 -31.82 24.16 14.52
N THR A 14 -32.23 23.22 15.37
CA THR A 14 -31.73 21.82 15.33
C THR A 14 -31.84 21.22 13.93
N ALA A 15 -32.84 21.63 13.14
CA ALA A 15 -33.02 21.23 11.75
C ALA A 15 -31.95 21.78 10.78
N GLU A 16 -31.55 23.04 10.91
CA GLU A 16 -30.44 23.61 10.13
C GLU A 16 -29.11 22.98 10.53
N ALA A 17 -28.88 22.73 11.83
CA ALA A 17 -27.67 22.05 12.30
C ALA A 17 -27.57 20.62 11.75
N ILE A 18 -28.69 19.88 11.72
CA ILE A 18 -28.81 18.55 11.11
C ILE A 18 -28.54 18.59 9.60
N ARG A 19 -29.16 19.54 8.87
CA ARG A 19 -28.91 19.74 7.44
C ARG A 19 -27.44 20.06 7.15
N MET A 20 -26.82 20.83 8.03
CA MET A 20 -25.41 21.20 7.95
C MET A 20 -24.45 20.06 8.35
N ALA A 21 -24.97 18.92 8.82
CA ALA A 21 -24.21 17.72 9.16
C ALA A 21 -24.63 16.53 8.27
N SER A 22 -25.20 16.80 7.10
CA SER A 22 -25.70 15.77 6.21
C SER A 22 -25.31 16.03 4.77
N ALA A 23 -25.08 14.96 4.00
CA ALA A 23 -24.91 15.03 2.55
C ALA A 23 -25.43 13.76 1.87
N SER A 24 -25.86 13.91 0.63
CA SER A 24 -26.28 12.83 -0.27
C SER A 24 -25.63 13.05 -1.62
N ILE A 25 -24.94 12.03 -2.11
CA ILE A 25 -24.31 12.00 -3.42
C ILE A 25 -24.89 10.81 -4.17
N LEU A 26 -25.60 11.09 -5.24
CA LEU A 26 -26.18 10.09 -6.13
C LEU A 26 -25.32 10.00 -7.38
N GLY A 27 -24.87 8.78 -7.70
CA GLY A 27 -24.25 8.43 -8.97
C GLY A 27 -25.11 7.47 -9.75
N THR A 28 -25.16 7.61 -11.07
CA THR A 28 -25.78 6.61 -11.94
C THR A 28 -25.05 6.52 -13.27
N THR A 29 -25.00 5.32 -13.83
CA THR A 29 -24.54 5.07 -15.20
C THR A 29 -25.74 4.95 -16.12
N THR A 30 -25.63 5.44 -17.36
CA THR A 30 -26.65 5.24 -18.40
C THR A 30 -26.40 3.95 -19.20
N SER A 31 -27.30 3.56 -20.11
CA SER A 31 -27.07 2.37 -20.97
C SER A 31 -25.91 2.50 -21.96
N GLN A 32 -25.36 3.70 -22.12
CA GLN A 32 -24.17 3.99 -22.93
C GLN A 32 -22.90 4.17 -22.07
N ASP A 33 -22.92 3.68 -20.82
CA ASP A 33 -21.82 3.79 -19.85
C ASP A 33 -21.40 5.23 -19.53
N ILE A 34 -22.31 6.20 -19.70
CA ILE A 34 -22.05 7.59 -19.33
C ILE A 34 -22.38 7.79 -17.87
N ALA A 35 -21.39 8.22 -17.08
CA ALA A 35 -21.58 8.57 -15.68
C ALA A 35 -22.34 9.90 -15.51
N LEU A 36 -23.33 9.85 -14.62
CA LEU A 36 -24.12 10.98 -14.14
C LEU A 36 -23.99 11.05 -12.63
N GLY A 37 -23.96 12.26 -12.09
CA GLY A 37 -23.81 12.45 -10.66
C GLY A 37 -24.42 13.76 -10.18
N SER A 38 -24.94 13.73 -8.96
CA SER A 38 -25.44 14.89 -8.24
C SER A 38 -25.08 14.77 -6.77
N ALA A 39 -24.60 15.86 -6.18
CA ALA A 39 -24.39 16.01 -4.75
C ALA A 39 -25.32 17.09 -4.16
N THR A 40 -25.77 16.87 -2.94
CA THR A 40 -26.61 17.78 -2.15
C THR A 40 -26.20 17.63 -0.71
N GLY A 41 -26.03 18.72 0.04
CA GLY A 41 -25.52 18.61 1.41
C GLY A 41 -25.11 19.94 2.00
N SER A 42 -24.39 19.88 3.12
CA SER A 42 -23.98 21.08 3.84
C SER A 42 -22.94 21.93 3.09
N GLY A 43 -23.22 23.22 3.01
CA GLY A 43 -22.31 24.21 2.45
C GLY A 43 -22.70 24.62 1.04
N THR A 44 -22.72 25.94 0.80
CA THR A 44 -23.04 26.53 -0.50
C THR A 44 -22.10 26.02 -1.61
N LYS A 45 -20.86 25.67 -1.26
CA LYS A 45 -19.86 25.23 -2.23
C LYS A 45 -20.09 23.82 -2.76
N LEU A 46 -20.61 22.90 -1.94
CA LEU A 46 -20.89 21.53 -2.36
C LEU A 46 -22.03 21.50 -3.39
N GLU A 47 -23.07 22.29 -3.21
CA GLU A 47 -24.16 22.41 -4.18
C GLU A 47 -23.72 23.12 -5.46
N GLU A 48 -22.94 24.20 -5.36
CA GLU A 48 -22.33 24.89 -6.52
C GLU A 48 -21.46 23.94 -7.37
N ASN A 49 -20.80 22.96 -6.74
CA ASN A 49 -19.88 22.01 -7.38
C ASN A 49 -20.45 20.59 -7.40
N SER A 50 -21.77 20.46 -7.30
CA SER A 50 -22.49 19.20 -7.12
C SER A 50 -22.03 18.10 -8.09
N ARG A 51 -21.89 18.45 -9.36
CA ARG A 51 -21.42 17.52 -10.40
C ARG A 51 -19.95 17.13 -10.23
N ILE A 52 -19.08 18.06 -9.84
CA ILE A 52 -17.64 17.78 -9.68
C ILE A 52 -17.47 16.78 -8.54
N VAL A 53 -18.09 17.06 -7.38
CA VAL A 53 -18.07 16.19 -6.20
C VAL A 53 -18.59 14.80 -6.55
N ALA A 54 -19.74 14.72 -7.21
CA ALA A 54 -20.31 13.43 -7.59
C ALA A 54 -19.41 12.68 -8.58
N MET A 55 -18.77 13.38 -9.51
CA MET A 55 -17.82 12.76 -10.44
C MET A 55 -16.49 12.36 -9.80
N GLY A 56 -16.13 12.90 -8.64
CA GLY A 56 -15.00 12.41 -7.84
C GLY A 56 -15.35 11.17 -7.01
N VAL A 57 -16.53 11.14 -6.40
CA VAL A 57 -16.96 10.05 -5.50
C VAL A 57 -17.44 8.80 -6.24
N VAL A 58 -18.23 8.95 -7.31
CA VAL A 58 -18.88 7.82 -7.98
C VAL A 58 -17.87 6.81 -8.57
N PRO A 59 -16.78 7.24 -9.24
CA PRO A 59 -15.78 6.30 -9.74
C PRO A 59 -15.10 5.49 -8.64
N LEU A 60 -14.88 6.06 -7.45
CA LEU A 60 -14.28 5.34 -6.31
C LEU A 60 -15.16 4.16 -5.90
N VAL A 61 -16.46 4.39 -5.74
CA VAL A 61 -17.44 3.36 -5.37
C VAL A 61 -17.61 2.33 -6.47
N SER A 62 -17.70 2.77 -7.74
CA SER A 62 -17.86 1.86 -8.88
C SER A 62 -16.63 0.98 -9.10
N ALA A 63 -15.41 1.53 -8.99
CA ALA A 63 -14.17 0.75 -9.09
C ALA A 63 -14.08 -0.31 -8.00
N PHE A 64 -14.41 0.06 -6.75
CA PHE A 64 -14.48 -0.87 -5.63
C PHE A 64 -15.50 -1.99 -5.86
N SER A 65 -16.73 -1.63 -6.24
CA SER A 65 -17.81 -2.59 -6.49
C SER A 65 -17.50 -3.53 -7.65
N GLN A 66 -16.90 -3.00 -8.74
CA GLN A 66 -16.52 -3.78 -9.91
C GLN A 66 -15.40 -4.78 -9.57
N LYS A 67 -14.38 -4.35 -8.83
CA LYS A 67 -13.28 -5.21 -8.36
C LYS A 67 -13.81 -6.39 -7.53
N LEU A 68 -14.78 -6.18 -6.64
CA LEU A 68 -15.43 -7.27 -5.90
C LEU A 68 -16.26 -8.18 -6.80
N HIS A 69 -17.05 -7.61 -7.71
CA HIS A 69 -17.91 -8.36 -8.62
C HIS A 69 -17.10 -9.30 -9.50
N ASP A 70 -16.08 -8.79 -10.19
CA ASP A 70 -15.27 -9.54 -11.15
C ASP A 70 -14.51 -10.71 -10.49
N LYS A 71 -14.15 -10.56 -9.21
CA LYS A 71 -13.36 -11.58 -8.51
C LYS A 71 -14.19 -12.61 -7.75
N THR A 72 -15.38 -12.25 -7.26
CA THR A 72 -16.14 -13.12 -6.35
C THR A 72 -17.59 -13.34 -6.75
N ASN A 73 -18.07 -12.69 -7.82
CA ASN A 73 -19.48 -12.67 -8.21
C ASN A 73 -20.38 -12.24 -7.03
N VAL A 74 -19.96 -11.18 -6.32
CA VAL A 74 -20.77 -10.53 -5.28
C VAL A 74 -21.06 -9.09 -5.67
N GLU A 75 -22.26 -8.63 -5.36
CA GLU A 75 -22.70 -7.25 -5.52
C GLU A 75 -22.61 -6.54 -4.17
N LEU A 76 -22.14 -5.29 -4.18
CA LEU A 76 -22.16 -4.44 -3.00
C LEU A 76 -23.61 -4.04 -2.68
N ILE A 77 -24.11 -4.38 -1.49
CA ILE A 77 -25.38 -3.83 -0.99
C ILE A 77 -25.10 -2.51 -0.28
N SER A 78 -24.24 -2.56 0.73
CA SER A 78 -23.84 -1.37 1.48
C SER A 78 -22.51 -1.52 2.19
N LEU A 79 -21.86 -0.38 2.43
CA LEU A 79 -20.70 -0.18 3.29
C LEU A 79 -21.03 0.91 4.30
N GLU A 80 -20.64 0.70 5.55
CA GLU A 80 -20.91 1.61 6.66
C GLU A 80 -19.61 1.95 7.39
N TRP A 81 -19.39 3.25 7.63
CA TRP A 81 -18.28 3.76 8.44
C TRP A 81 -18.81 4.64 9.57
N ASP A 82 -18.26 4.40 10.75
CA ASP A 82 -18.33 5.31 11.89
C ASP A 82 -17.47 6.53 11.59
N LEU A 83 -18.02 7.70 11.84
CA LEU A 83 -17.29 8.96 11.79
C LEU A 83 -17.00 9.36 13.22
N GLY A 84 -15.83 8.97 13.73
CA GLY A 84 -15.40 9.29 15.09
C GLY A 84 -15.43 10.80 15.34
N SER A 85 -16.34 11.25 16.22
CA SER A 85 -16.42 12.65 16.64
C SER A 85 -15.41 12.90 17.75
N GLY A 86 -14.41 13.76 17.51
CA GLY A 86 -13.71 14.43 18.60
C GLY A 86 -14.73 15.16 19.48
N SER A 87 -14.47 15.25 20.78
CA SER A 87 -15.36 15.87 21.78
C SER A 87 -15.59 17.36 21.48
N SER A 88 -16.50 17.68 20.56
CA SER A 88 -16.92 19.03 20.23
C SER A 88 -18.42 19.18 20.49
N SER A 89 -18.85 20.38 20.86
CA SER A 89 -20.25 20.71 21.14
C SER A 89 -21.11 20.86 19.87
N GLU A 90 -20.56 20.61 18.68
CA GLU A 90 -21.24 20.75 17.40
C GLU A 90 -21.89 19.43 16.96
N ILE A 91 -23.05 19.51 16.29
CA ILE A 91 -23.63 18.36 15.58
C ILE A 91 -22.74 18.11 14.35
N LEU A 92 -21.87 17.12 14.47
CA LEU A 92 -21.03 16.61 13.39
C LEU A 92 -21.66 15.34 12.81
N PRO A 93 -21.32 14.97 11.56
CA PRO A 93 -21.74 13.68 11.04
C PRO A 93 -21.12 12.53 11.82
N GLU A 94 -21.93 11.52 12.09
CA GLU A 94 -21.53 10.34 12.86
C GLU A 94 -21.42 9.09 11.99
N HIS A 95 -21.96 9.11 10.77
CA HIS A 95 -22.08 7.91 9.97
C HIS A 95 -22.05 8.20 8.47
N LEU A 96 -21.16 7.49 7.77
CA LEU A 96 -21.06 7.43 6.31
C LEU A 96 -21.62 6.09 5.84
N ILE A 97 -22.55 6.12 4.89
CA ILE A 97 -23.13 4.93 4.27
C ILE A 97 -22.98 5.03 2.76
N VAL A 98 -22.38 4.02 2.15
CA VAL A 98 -22.42 3.83 0.71
C VAL A 98 -23.39 2.68 0.43
N CYS A 99 -24.32 2.88 -0.49
CA CYS A 99 -25.22 1.84 -0.97
C CYS A 99 -25.18 1.80 -2.49
N ALA A 100 -25.28 0.61 -3.07
CA ALA A 100 -25.50 0.45 -4.50
C ALA A 100 -26.89 -0.16 -4.74
N GLY A 101 -27.44 0.05 -5.93
CA GLY A 101 -28.60 -0.65 -6.45
C GLY A 101 -28.57 -0.63 -7.97
N GLY A 102 -28.87 -1.76 -8.59
CA GLY A 102 -28.90 -1.90 -10.05
C GLY A 102 -30.25 -2.31 -10.61
N ALA A 103 -30.56 -1.89 -11.84
CA ALA A 103 -31.67 -2.43 -12.62
C ALA A 103 -31.24 -2.58 -14.08
N ASP A 104 -31.13 -3.82 -14.55
CA ASP A 104 -30.59 -4.15 -15.88
C ASP A 104 -29.17 -3.59 -16.09
N SER A 105 -28.97 -2.74 -17.11
CA SER A 105 -27.68 -2.08 -17.41
C SER A 105 -27.43 -0.81 -16.60
N PHE A 106 -28.38 -0.38 -15.75
CA PHE A 106 -28.23 0.83 -14.93
C PHE A 106 -27.75 0.46 -13.54
N THR A 107 -26.61 1.02 -13.13
CA THR A 107 -26.16 0.98 -11.74
C THR A 107 -26.30 2.37 -11.13
N THR A 108 -26.90 2.42 -9.94
CA THR A 108 -27.05 3.65 -9.16
C THR A 108 -26.39 3.44 -7.81
N HIS A 109 -25.51 4.36 -7.44
CA HIS A 109 -24.83 4.37 -6.16
C HIS A 109 -25.25 5.60 -5.37
N THR A 110 -25.31 5.48 -4.05
CA THR A 110 -25.49 6.63 -3.16
C THR A 110 -24.48 6.60 -2.05
N CYS A 111 -23.83 7.73 -1.83
CA CYS A 111 -23.04 8.02 -0.64
C CYS A 111 -23.85 8.99 0.22
N ALA A 112 -24.23 8.55 1.41
CA ALA A 112 -25.02 9.30 2.37
C ALA A 112 -24.18 9.55 3.64
N ILE A 113 -24.00 10.83 3.99
CA ILE A 113 -23.45 11.26 5.26
C ILE A 113 -24.62 11.68 6.15
N SER A 114 -24.72 11.07 7.32
CA SER A 114 -25.79 11.33 8.29
C SER A 114 -25.25 11.82 9.63
N TRP A 115 -26.05 12.67 10.27
CA TRP A 115 -25.72 13.33 11.55
C TRP A 115 -25.81 12.42 12.77
N GLU A 116 -26.44 11.25 12.64
CA GLU A 116 -26.69 10.32 13.75
C GLU A 116 -26.72 8.89 13.22
N LYS A 117 -26.10 7.97 13.97
CA LYS A 117 -26.10 6.53 13.62
C LYS A 117 -27.52 5.96 13.59
N GLY A 118 -27.80 5.12 12.59
CA GLY A 118 -29.10 4.46 12.44
C GLY A 118 -30.21 5.34 11.84
N VAL A 119 -29.91 6.58 11.42
CA VAL A 119 -30.86 7.42 10.68
C VAL A 119 -31.19 6.82 9.31
N VAL A 120 -30.21 6.18 8.66
CA VAL A 120 -30.33 5.62 7.32
C VAL A 120 -30.19 4.10 7.39
N ASP A 121 -31.27 3.38 7.12
CA ASP A 121 -31.30 1.93 6.91
C ASP A 121 -30.74 1.59 5.52
N PRO A 122 -29.61 0.86 5.45
CA PRO A 122 -28.98 0.50 4.17
C PRO A 122 -29.84 -0.38 3.25
N PHE A 123 -30.68 -1.26 3.79
CA PHE A 123 -31.53 -2.15 2.99
C PHE A 123 -32.73 -1.40 2.40
N ARG A 124 -33.32 -0.48 3.17
CA ARG A 124 -34.35 0.44 2.63
C ARG A 124 -33.77 1.35 1.57
N LEU A 125 -32.56 1.87 1.79
CA LEU A 125 -31.86 2.69 0.81
C LEU A 125 -31.54 1.89 -0.46
N ASN A 126 -30.95 0.69 -0.36
CA ASN A 126 -30.73 -0.22 -1.48
C ASN A 126 -32.03 -0.50 -2.27
N SER A 127 -33.12 -0.84 -1.58
CA SER A 127 -34.43 -1.07 -2.21
C SER A 127 -34.99 0.18 -2.89
N TYR A 128 -34.71 1.36 -2.35
CA TYR A 128 -35.06 2.63 -2.96
C TYR A 128 -34.20 2.92 -4.20
N LEU A 129 -32.89 2.63 -4.15
CA LEU A 129 -31.97 2.78 -5.27
C LEU A 129 -32.33 1.88 -6.45
N HIS A 130 -32.67 0.61 -6.22
CA HIS A 130 -33.19 -0.27 -7.28
C HIS A 130 -34.39 0.35 -8.01
N ARG A 131 -35.31 1.01 -7.28
CA ARG A 131 -36.45 1.72 -7.88
C ARG A 131 -36.02 2.99 -8.62
N LEU A 132 -35.00 3.70 -8.13
CA LEU A 132 -34.44 4.86 -8.82
C LEU A 132 -33.73 4.46 -10.11
N SER A 133 -32.93 3.41 -10.12
CA SER A 133 -32.27 2.88 -11.33
C SER A 133 -33.31 2.52 -12.40
N ALA A 134 -34.38 1.82 -12.02
CA ALA A 134 -35.48 1.50 -12.92
C ALA A 134 -36.19 2.75 -13.48
N LYS A 135 -36.33 3.82 -12.68
CA LYS A 135 -36.89 5.09 -13.13
C LYS A 135 -35.94 5.85 -14.06
N MET A 136 -34.64 5.87 -13.78
CA MET A 136 -33.63 6.49 -14.66
C MET A 136 -33.63 5.82 -16.03
N LYS A 137 -33.73 4.49 -16.07
CA LYS A 137 -33.90 3.74 -17.31
C LYS A 137 -35.14 4.17 -18.09
N GLN A 138 -36.30 4.27 -17.42
CA GLN A 138 -37.53 4.74 -18.07
C GLN A 138 -37.40 6.15 -18.66
N VAL A 139 -36.63 7.03 -18.02
CA VAL A 139 -36.34 8.38 -18.56
C VAL A 139 -35.45 8.28 -19.80
N GLU A 140 -34.43 7.43 -19.78
CA GLU A 140 -33.57 7.21 -20.95
C GLU A 140 -34.34 6.59 -22.13
N ASP A 141 -35.14 5.55 -21.87
CA ASP A 141 -36.03 4.94 -22.87
C ASP A 141 -36.99 5.97 -23.48
N ALA A 142 -37.47 6.91 -22.68
CA ALA A 142 -38.30 8.03 -23.15
C ALA A 142 -37.51 9.01 -24.03
N ILE A 143 -36.25 9.29 -23.72
CA ILE A 143 -35.38 10.15 -24.55
C ILE A 143 -35.14 9.50 -25.92
N LEU A 144 -34.79 8.21 -25.92
CA LEU A 144 -34.51 7.45 -27.13
C LEU A 144 -35.77 7.30 -28.01
N SER A 145 -36.92 6.99 -27.40
CA SER A 145 -38.19 6.84 -28.12
C SER A 145 -38.72 8.15 -28.71
N ASN A 146 -38.44 9.29 -28.07
CA ASN A 146 -38.80 10.61 -28.58
C ASN A 146 -37.77 11.20 -29.57
N GLN A 147 -36.71 10.47 -29.92
CA GLN A 147 -35.66 10.88 -30.86
C GLN A 147 -34.99 12.21 -30.50
N LEU A 148 -34.86 12.50 -29.20
CA LEU A 148 -34.07 13.64 -28.74
C LEU A 148 -32.60 13.40 -29.07
N ASP A 149 -31.86 14.47 -29.37
CA ASP A 149 -30.41 14.40 -29.51
C ASP A 149 -29.82 13.98 -28.15
N TYR A 150 -29.26 12.76 -28.11
CA TYR A 150 -28.88 12.14 -26.86
C TYR A 150 -27.81 12.94 -26.11
N GLU A 151 -26.79 13.46 -26.82
CA GLU A 151 -25.69 14.20 -26.22
C GLU A 151 -26.08 15.63 -25.78
N LYS A 152 -26.88 16.34 -26.59
CA LYS A 152 -27.22 17.74 -26.35
C LYS A 152 -28.46 17.91 -25.47
N GLU A 153 -29.51 17.15 -25.74
CA GLU A 153 -30.82 17.32 -25.10
C GLU A 153 -31.08 16.21 -24.09
N GLY A 154 -30.82 14.96 -24.46
CA GLY A 154 -31.04 13.79 -23.60
C GLY A 154 -30.23 13.85 -22.30
N MET A 155 -28.93 14.12 -22.40
CA MET A 155 -28.06 14.24 -21.22
C MET A 155 -28.46 15.38 -20.28
N SER A 156 -28.99 16.48 -20.82
CA SER A 156 -29.50 17.60 -20.00
C SER A 156 -30.72 17.16 -19.19
N VAL A 157 -31.65 16.43 -19.82
CA VAL A 157 -32.83 15.87 -19.15
C VAL A 157 -32.43 14.87 -18.07
N LEU A 158 -31.55 13.91 -18.39
CA LEU A 158 -31.08 12.91 -17.42
C LEU A 158 -30.41 13.56 -16.20
N ARG A 159 -29.62 14.61 -16.39
CA ARG A 159 -29.01 15.38 -15.28
C ARG A 159 -30.07 16.02 -14.40
N GLN A 160 -31.07 16.68 -14.97
CA GLN A 160 -32.15 17.30 -14.18
C GLN A 160 -32.95 16.27 -13.37
N PHE A 161 -33.16 15.07 -13.91
CA PHE A 161 -33.78 13.97 -13.16
C PHE A 161 -32.87 13.46 -12.05
N CYS A 162 -31.56 13.30 -12.31
CA CYS A 162 -30.57 12.92 -11.31
C CYS A 162 -30.55 13.91 -10.13
N ASP A 163 -30.51 15.21 -10.41
CA ASP A 163 -30.53 16.27 -9.40
C ASP A 163 -31.80 16.23 -8.54
N ARG A 164 -32.96 16.06 -9.19
CA ARG A 164 -34.25 15.93 -8.49
C ARG A 164 -34.31 14.68 -7.63
N PHE A 165 -33.82 13.54 -8.14
CA PHE A 165 -33.80 12.31 -7.37
C PHE A 165 -32.87 12.42 -6.17
N ASN A 166 -31.68 13.00 -6.33
CA ASN A 166 -30.76 13.21 -5.21
C ASN A 166 -31.35 14.14 -4.15
N LEU A 167 -31.98 15.25 -4.56
CA LEU A 167 -32.65 16.16 -3.63
C LEU A 167 -33.76 15.47 -2.84
N VAL A 168 -34.56 14.62 -3.50
CA VAL A 168 -35.60 13.82 -2.82
C VAL A 168 -34.97 12.83 -1.85
N THR A 169 -33.94 12.08 -2.27
CA THR A 169 -33.20 11.15 -1.39
C THR A 169 -32.66 11.86 -0.15
N PHE A 170 -32.06 13.04 -0.34
CA PHE A 170 -31.54 13.86 0.75
C PHE A 170 -32.64 14.27 1.74
N VAL A 171 -33.78 14.76 1.24
CA VAL A 171 -34.91 15.14 2.11
C VAL A 171 -35.49 13.92 2.82
N GLU A 172 -35.63 12.78 2.15
CA GLU A 172 -36.16 11.55 2.77
C GLU A 172 -35.23 11.00 3.86
N MET A 173 -33.91 11.20 3.72
CA MET A 173 -32.92 10.94 4.76
C MET A 173 -33.12 11.84 5.98
N LEU A 174 -33.32 13.14 5.78
CA LEU A 174 -33.58 14.09 6.87
C LEU A 174 -34.92 13.84 7.58
N ASP A 175 -35.96 13.51 6.81
CA ASP A 175 -37.32 13.25 7.29
C ASP A 175 -37.47 11.88 7.96
N ARG A 176 -36.36 11.18 8.21
CA ARG A 176 -36.34 9.92 8.96
C ARG A 176 -37.14 8.79 8.30
N ARG A 177 -37.44 8.87 6.99
CA ARG A 177 -38.15 7.77 6.28
C ARG A 177 -37.29 6.51 6.17
N PHE A 178 -35.97 6.69 6.17
CA PHE A 178 -35.01 5.59 6.25
C PHE A 178 -34.73 5.14 7.68
N GLN A 179 -35.37 5.69 8.73
CA GLN A 179 -35.21 5.20 10.10
C GLN A 179 -35.91 3.86 10.33
N GLU A 180 -35.31 3.04 11.19
CA GLU A 180 -35.85 1.75 11.59
C GLU A 180 -37.15 1.89 12.41
N SER A 181 -38.14 1.07 12.07
CA SER A 181 -38.84 0.28 13.10
C SER A 181 -37.90 -0.90 13.39
N TRP A 182 -37.65 -1.23 14.66
CA TRP A 182 -36.64 -2.17 15.20
C TRP A 182 -36.50 -3.59 14.55
N ASP A 183 -37.19 -3.89 13.45
CA ASP A 183 -37.24 -5.15 12.70
C ASP A 183 -36.27 -5.24 11.49
N SER A 184 -35.49 -4.20 11.15
CA SER A 184 -34.71 -4.15 9.89
C SER A 184 -33.26 -4.64 9.95
N LYS A 185 -32.76 -5.10 11.10
CA LYS A 185 -31.58 -5.99 11.15
C LYS A 185 -31.96 -7.36 10.58
N LYS A 186 -32.10 -7.48 9.25
CA LYS A 186 -32.49 -8.74 8.60
C LYS A 186 -31.42 -9.83 8.71
N ILE A 187 -30.17 -9.46 8.95
CA ILE A 187 -29.07 -10.38 9.24
C ILE A 187 -28.28 -9.84 10.43
N GLN A 188 -28.46 -10.47 11.58
CA GLN A 188 -27.65 -10.26 12.76
C GLN A 188 -26.38 -11.12 12.68
N GLN A 189 -25.43 -10.86 13.58
CA GLN A 189 -24.21 -11.67 13.66
C GLN A 189 -24.53 -13.16 13.91
N ASP A 190 -25.62 -13.45 14.63
CA ASP A 190 -26.06 -14.83 14.90
C ASP A 190 -26.68 -15.53 13.67
N ASP A 191 -27.07 -14.74 12.66
CA ASP A 191 -27.70 -15.18 11.41
C ASP A 191 -26.68 -15.50 10.31
N VAL A 192 -25.38 -15.37 10.58
CA VAL A 192 -24.31 -15.76 9.66
C VAL A 192 -23.35 -16.77 10.30
N ASP A 193 -22.84 -17.68 9.48
CA ASP A 193 -21.71 -18.53 9.86
C ASP A 193 -20.40 -17.81 9.55
N LEU A 194 -19.50 -17.72 10.53
CA LEU A 194 -18.17 -17.10 10.37
C LEU A 194 -17.27 -18.00 9.53
N LEU A 195 -16.61 -17.42 8.52
CA LEU A 195 -15.90 -18.18 7.47
C LEU A 195 -14.42 -17.89 7.44
N THR A 196 -14.13 -16.60 7.53
CA THR A 196 -12.80 -16.04 7.42
C THR A 196 -12.69 -14.96 8.47
N SER A 197 -11.64 -15.00 9.28
CA SER A 197 -11.25 -13.89 10.14
C SER A 197 -9.85 -13.44 9.78
N LEU A 198 -9.66 -12.13 9.78
CA LEU A 198 -8.40 -11.48 9.42
C LEU A 198 -8.01 -10.52 10.53
N ALA A 199 -6.81 -10.66 11.06
CA ALA A 199 -6.29 -9.75 12.08
C ALA A 199 -5.01 -9.06 11.59
N ALA A 200 -4.95 -7.74 11.76
CA ALA A 200 -3.81 -6.90 11.39
C ALA A 200 -3.56 -5.85 12.48
N GLY A 201 -2.32 -5.35 12.57
CA GLY A 201 -2.05 -4.15 13.35
C GLY A 201 -2.69 -2.94 12.68
N ILE A 202 -3.07 -1.92 13.45
CA ILE A 202 -3.64 -0.69 12.92
C ILE A 202 -3.13 0.54 13.64
N ARG A 203 -3.02 1.63 12.89
CA ARG A 203 -2.71 2.96 13.43
C ARG A 203 -3.46 4.03 12.64
N THR A 204 -3.89 5.10 13.32
CA THR A 204 -4.45 6.27 12.66
C THR A 204 -3.34 7.16 12.12
N ASP A 205 -3.40 7.51 10.84
CA ASP A 205 -2.46 8.42 10.17
C ASP A 205 -3.05 9.83 10.07
N TYR A 206 -2.51 10.75 10.87
CA TYR A 206 -2.91 12.16 10.93
C TYR A 206 -2.18 13.05 9.93
N SER A 207 -1.24 12.53 9.12
CA SER A 207 -0.55 13.31 8.09
C SER A 207 -1.44 13.70 6.91
N THR A 208 -2.62 13.06 6.80
CA THR A 208 -3.61 13.30 5.76
C THR A 208 -4.88 13.90 6.35
N VAL A 209 -5.61 14.68 5.56
CA VAL A 209 -6.87 15.31 5.98
C VAL A 209 -7.98 14.88 5.01
N PRO A 210 -8.99 14.12 5.47
CA PRO A 210 -9.17 13.58 6.82
C PRO A 210 -8.13 12.49 7.18
N PRO A 211 -7.86 12.26 8.48
CA PRO A 211 -6.94 11.20 8.91
C PRO A 211 -7.41 9.82 8.43
N GLY A 212 -6.44 9.00 8.01
CA GLY A 212 -6.65 7.65 7.49
C GLY A 212 -6.39 6.56 8.53
N LEU A 213 -6.82 5.34 8.23
CA LEU A 213 -6.41 4.15 8.95
C LEU A 213 -5.32 3.43 8.15
N THR A 214 -4.16 3.25 8.74
CA THR A 214 -3.04 2.53 8.14
C THR A 214 -2.86 1.19 8.85
N LEU A 215 -2.81 0.12 8.06
CA LEU A 215 -2.52 -1.21 8.57
C LEU A 215 -1.01 -1.33 8.84
N THR A 216 -0.65 -1.90 9.99
CA THR A 216 0.74 -2.09 10.42
C THR A 216 1.05 -3.57 10.63
N GLY A 217 2.23 -3.99 10.18
CA GLY A 217 2.68 -5.37 10.30
C GLY A 217 1.99 -6.34 9.33
N GLY A 218 2.30 -7.63 9.47
CA GLY A 218 1.74 -8.69 8.62
C GLY A 218 0.30 -9.04 9.00
N MET A 219 -0.54 -9.29 7.98
CA MET A 219 -1.90 -9.79 8.17
C MET A 219 -1.90 -11.28 8.54
N SER A 220 -2.76 -11.66 9.48
CA SER A 220 -3.01 -13.06 9.83
C SER A 220 -4.40 -13.48 9.37
N PHE A 221 -4.50 -14.65 8.74
CA PHE A 221 -5.73 -15.19 8.18
C PHE A 221 -6.10 -16.47 8.90
N THR A 222 -7.36 -16.59 9.32
CA THR A 222 -7.93 -17.82 9.87
C THR A 222 -9.16 -18.22 9.06
N PHE A 223 -9.23 -19.50 8.68
CA PHE A 223 -10.31 -20.04 7.88
C PHE A 223 -11.06 -21.13 8.66
N ASP A 224 -12.31 -20.85 9.01
CA ASP A 224 -13.11 -21.75 9.84
C ASP A 224 -14.18 -22.48 9.04
N ASN A 225 -14.27 -23.79 9.26
CA ASN A 225 -15.34 -24.61 8.70
C ASN A 225 -16.50 -24.65 9.70
N PRO A 226 -17.75 -24.43 9.26
CA PRO A 226 -18.90 -24.50 10.16
C PRO A 226 -19.10 -25.93 10.66
N SER A 227 -19.75 -26.05 11.83
CA SER A 227 -20.14 -27.35 12.39
C SER A 227 -21.33 -27.93 11.62
N ALA A 228 -21.08 -28.50 10.44
CA ALA A 228 -22.09 -29.00 9.50
C ALA A 228 -21.66 -30.32 8.82
N SER A 229 -22.55 -30.91 8.02
CA SER A 229 -22.19 -32.08 7.21
C SER A 229 -21.17 -31.72 6.11
N GLU A 230 -20.37 -32.69 5.65
CA GLU A 230 -19.34 -32.45 4.60
C GLU A 230 -19.91 -31.76 3.36
N ASN A 231 -21.08 -32.19 2.87
CA ASN A 231 -21.72 -31.58 1.71
C ASN A 231 -22.08 -30.11 1.95
N GLN A 232 -22.57 -29.78 3.15
CA GLN A 232 -22.87 -28.41 3.53
C GLN A 232 -21.58 -27.58 3.64
N ILE A 233 -20.49 -28.13 4.17
CA ILE A 233 -19.19 -27.45 4.23
C ILE A 233 -18.62 -27.22 2.82
N LEU A 234 -18.78 -28.16 1.89
CA LEU A 234 -18.34 -27.96 0.49
C LEU A 234 -19.17 -26.90 -0.22
N GLU A 235 -20.48 -26.88 -0.04
CA GLU A 235 -21.35 -25.81 -0.54
C GLU A 235 -21.00 -24.46 0.09
N HIS A 236 -20.63 -24.49 1.37
CA HIS A 236 -20.11 -23.36 2.10
C HIS A 236 -18.82 -22.82 1.46
N LEU A 237 -17.84 -23.67 1.17
CA LEU A 237 -16.57 -23.30 0.56
C LEU A 237 -16.74 -22.67 -0.83
N ARG A 238 -17.69 -23.17 -1.64
CA ARG A 238 -18.01 -22.62 -2.98
C ARG A 238 -18.51 -21.18 -2.93
N ASN A 239 -19.09 -20.79 -1.80
CA ASN A 239 -19.62 -19.46 -1.58
C ASN A 239 -18.70 -18.60 -0.69
N ARG A 240 -17.53 -19.08 -0.26
CA ARG A 240 -16.63 -18.29 0.59
C ARG A 240 -15.87 -17.23 -0.23
N ILE A 241 -15.69 -16.04 0.33
CA ILE A 241 -14.81 -14.99 -0.23
C ILE A 241 -13.38 -15.30 0.22
N ILE A 242 -12.52 -15.78 -0.70
CA ILE A 242 -11.14 -16.20 -0.40
C ILE A 242 -10.09 -15.77 -1.42
N SER A 243 -10.46 -15.05 -2.48
CA SER A 243 -9.47 -14.47 -3.40
C SER A 243 -8.62 -13.43 -2.64
N PRO A 244 -7.28 -13.47 -2.74
CA PRO A 244 -6.40 -12.47 -2.12
C PRO A 244 -6.81 -11.04 -2.45
N VAL A 245 -7.10 -10.74 -3.72
CA VAL A 245 -7.51 -9.40 -4.17
C VAL A 245 -8.82 -8.95 -3.52
N SER A 246 -9.73 -9.90 -3.29
CA SER A 246 -11.03 -9.61 -2.69
C SER A 246 -10.94 -9.39 -1.18
N LEU A 247 -10.12 -10.19 -0.49
CA LEU A 247 -9.84 -9.99 0.94
C LEU A 247 -9.09 -8.68 1.17
N ASP A 248 -8.07 -8.39 0.38
CA ASP A 248 -7.34 -7.11 0.41
C ASP A 248 -8.29 -5.91 0.21
N SER A 249 -9.19 -6.00 -0.78
CA SER A 249 -10.22 -4.96 -0.99
C SER A 249 -11.14 -4.80 0.22
N LEU A 250 -11.54 -5.89 0.88
CA LEU A 250 -12.38 -5.84 2.07
C LEU A 250 -11.65 -5.37 3.32
N VAL A 251 -10.32 -5.42 3.37
CA VAL A 251 -9.50 -5.01 4.52
C VAL A 251 -8.95 -3.60 4.29
N GLN A 252 -8.02 -3.44 3.36
CA GLN A 252 -7.35 -2.16 3.05
C GLN A 252 -8.20 -1.27 2.14
N GLY A 253 -8.81 -1.84 1.10
CA GLY A 253 -9.58 -1.07 0.13
C GLY A 253 -10.79 -0.34 0.76
N ILE A 254 -11.44 -0.92 1.76
CA ILE A 254 -12.56 -0.28 2.47
C ILE A 254 -12.12 0.85 3.39
N THR A 255 -10.98 0.73 4.06
CA THR A 255 -10.45 1.81 4.90
C THR A 255 -10.05 3.02 4.03
N GLU A 256 -9.38 2.77 2.91
CA GLU A 256 -8.98 3.80 1.94
C GLU A 256 -10.19 4.46 1.25
N LEU A 257 -11.20 3.66 0.87
CA LEU A 257 -12.41 4.16 0.23
C LEU A 257 -13.17 5.16 1.12
N GLY A 258 -13.34 4.84 2.41
CA GLY A 258 -13.99 5.74 3.35
C GLY A 258 -13.25 7.08 3.48
N GLN A 259 -11.92 7.02 3.60
CA GLN A 259 -11.08 8.22 3.66
C GLN A 259 -11.16 9.05 2.37
N ALA A 260 -11.04 8.41 1.21
CA ALA A 260 -11.07 9.07 -0.10
C ALA A 260 -12.42 9.76 -0.38
N ILE A 261 -13.53 9.11 -0.03
CA ILE A 261 -14.87 9.70 -0.16
C ILE A 261 -14.99 10.97 0.70
N ILE A 262 -14.55 10.89 1.96
CA ILE A 262 -14.62 12.06 2.85
C ILE A 262 -13.69 13.16 2.38
N ALA A 263 -12.48 12.85 1.90
CA ALA A 263 -11.54 13.82 1.35
C ALA A 263 -12.16 14.60 0.18
N GLU A 264 -12.77 13.88 -0.76
CA GLU A 264 -13.44 14.48 -1.92
C GLU A 264 -14.59 15.40 -1.49
N ILE A 265 -15.41 14.94 -0.54
CA ILE A 265 -16.52 15.72 -0.01
C ILE A 265 -16.01 16.97 0.70
N ASN A 266 -15.02 16.83 1.58
CA ASN A 266 -14.42 17.89 2.37
C ASN A 266 -13.82 19.02 1.53
N THR A 267 -13.31 18.70 0.35
CA THR A 267 -12.79 19.68 -0.61
C THR A 267 -13.84 20.74 -0.95
N TYR A 268 -15.13 20.40 -0.90
CA TYR A 268 -16.24 21.28 -1.27
C TYR A 268 -17.27 21.51 -0.15
N ALA A 269 -17.17 20.80 0.98
CA ALA A 269 -18.16 20.80 2.06
C ALA A 269 -18.05 21.99 3.03
N TYR A 270 -17.75 23.19 2.55
CA TYR A 270 -17.58 24.38 3.38
C TYR A 270 -18.58 25.49 3.05
N SER A 271 -18.80 26.39 4.02
CA SER A 271 -19.57 27.61 3.82
C SER A 271 -18.70 28.65 3.13
N THR A 272 -19.13 29.14 1.96
CA THR A 272 -18.40 30.21 1.26
C THR A 272 -18.29 31.45 2.14
N GLU A 273 -19.32 31.73 2.94
CA GLU A 273 -19.38 32.84 3.89
C GLU A 273 -18.29 32.72 4.97
N GLU A 274 -18.13 31.55 5.58
CA GLU A 274 -17.08 31.31 6.59
C GLU A 274 -15.67 31.52 6.01
N VAL A 275 -15.41 31.00 4.80
CA VAL A 275 -14.12 31.17 4.11
C VAL A 275 -13.84 32.62 3.73
N ASP A 276 -14.83 33.31 3.18
CA ASP A 276 -14.71 34.72 2.80
C ASP A 276 -14.45 35.61 4.00
N ILE A 277 -15.16 35.38 5.11
CA ILE A 277 -14.93 36.10 6.38
C ILE A 277 -13.53 35.78 6.91
N THR A 278 -13.10 34.51 6.87
CA THR A 278 -11.77 34.10 7.34
C THR A 278 -10.68 34.78 6.51
N ARG A 279 -10.78 34.74 5.18
CA ARG A 279 -9.84 35.41 4.27
C ARG A 279 -9.77 36.92 4.53
N ALA A 280 -10.92 37.56 4.73
CA ALA A 280 -10.97 38.97 5.10
C ALA A 280 -10.28 39.24 6.45
N THR A 281 -10.44 38.34 7.42
CA THR A 281 -9.85 38.43 8.76
C THR A 281 -8.34 38.28 8.71
N ILE A 282 -7.83 37.33 7.93
CA ILE A 282 -6.39 37.13 7.69
C ILE A 282 -5.78 38.34 6.96
N ALA A 283 -6.42 38.83 5.89
CA ALA A 283 -5.94 40.01 5.18
C ALA A 283 -5.89 41.24 6.11
N MET A 284 -6.80 41.31 7.07
CA MET A 284 -6.84 42.34 8.09
C MET A 284 -5.74 42.15 9.14
N LEU A 285 -5.46 40.91 9.56
CA LEU A 285 -4.34 40.57 10.44
C LEU A 285 -3.01 40.99 9.81
N VAL A 286 -2.75 40.64 8.56
CA VAL A 286 -1.52 41.02 7.83
C VAL A 286 -1.35 42.53 7.78
N LYS A 287 -2.43 43.29 7.53
CA LYS A 287 -2.41 44.76 7.57
C LYS A 287 -2.15 45.30 8.97
N TYR A 288 -2.71 44.67 10.00
CA TYR A 288 -2.54 45.06 11.40
C TYR A 288 -1.11 44.79 11.89
N LEU A 289 -0.54 43.64 11.52
CA LEU A 289 0.83 43.25 11.84
C LEU A 289 1.86 44.08 11.07
N GLY A 290 1.54 44.45 9.83
CA GLY A 290 2.42 45.15 8.89
C GLY A 290 3.35 44.21 8.10
N THR A 291 3.17 42.90 8.28
CA THR A 291 3.94 41.82 7.66
C THR A 291 3.04 40.59 7.53
N ASP A 292 3.27 39.78 6.50
CA ASP A 292 2.65 38.46 6.29
C ASP A 292 3.46 37.32 6.93
N SER A 293 4.60 37.65 7.53
CA SER A 293 5.56 36.71 8.07
C SER A 293 5.97 37.10 9.49
N VAL A 294 5.96 36.11 10.38
CA VAL A 294 6.22 36.26 11.81
C VAL A 294 7.50 35.50 12.15
N PRO A 295 8.59 36.19 12.53
CA PRO A 295 9.76 35.52 13.08
C PRO A 295 9.44 35.00 14.47
N ILE A 296 9.77 33.73 14.69
CA ILE A 296 9.50 33.02 15.93
C ILE A 296 10.17 33.69 17.15
N SER A 297 11.35 34.29 16.96
CA SER A 297 12.04 35.07 17.99
C SER A 297 11.24 36.25 18.55
N ASN A 298 10.16 36.67 17.89
CA ASN A 298 9.26 37.74 18.32
C ASN A 298 7.91 37.24 18.87
N LEU A 299 7.77 35.94 19.18
CA LEU A 299 6.48 35.36 19.53
C LEU A 299 5.77 36.01 20.72
N ASP A 300 6.48 36.34 21.80
CA ASP A 300 5.87 37.02 22.96
C ASP A 300 5.28 38.38 22.58
N MET A 301 5.98 39.13 21.73
CA MET A 301 5.50 40.42 21.22
C MET A 301 4.30 40.23 20.28
N VAL A 302 4.32 39.17 19.47
CA VAL A 302 3.27 38.88 18.50
C VAL A 302 2.00 38.34 19.18
N ALA A 303 2.14 37.52 20.22
CA ALA A 303 1.03 36.98 21.00
C ALA A 303 0.18 38.10 21.61
N SER A 304 0.80 39.12 22.22
CA SER A 304 0.08 40.30 22.73
C SER A 304 -0.66 41.04 21.62
N ARG A 305 -0.05 41.17 20.43
CA ARG A 305 -0.70 41.84 19.28
C ARG A 305 -1.85 41.02 18.70
N ILE A 306 -1.74 39.69 18.69
CA ILE A 306 -2.80 38.78 18.27
C ILE A 306 -4.00 38.90 19.21
N HIS A 307 -3.78 38.93 20.52
CA HIS A 307 -4.85 39.12 21.50
C HIS A 307 -5.57 40.47 21.31
N ASP A 308 -4.81 41.56 21.17
CA ASP A 308 -5.37 42.90 20.90
C ASP A 308 -6.19 42.92 19.60
N PHE A 309 -5.72 42.19 18.59
CA PHE A 309 -6.42 42.02 17.32
C PHE A 309 -7.72 41.22 17.46
N GLY A 310 -7.71 40.14 18.26
CA GLY A 310 -8.91 39.37 18.62
C GLY A 310 -9.99 40.24 19.26
N LEU A 311 -9.62 41.05 20.27
CA LEU A 311 -10.52 42.01 20.91
C LEU A 311 -11.05 43.07 19.92
N MET A 312 -10.21 43.51 18.97
CA MET A 312 -10.64 44.43 17.92
C MET A 312 -11.71 43.78 17.02
N ILE A 313 -11.51 42.55 16.56
CA ILE A 313 -12.49 41.82 15.73
C ILE A 313 -13.81 41.65 16.50
N GLN A 314 -13.73 41.27 17.77
CA GLN A 314 -14.92 41.08 18.62
C GLN A 314 -15.80 42.34 18.65
N SER A 315 -15.18 43.49 18.85
CA SER A 315 -15.85 44.80 18.87
C SER A 315 -16.51 45.12 17.53
N ILE A 316 -15.82 44.83 16.42
CA ILE A 316 -16.36 45.02 15.07
C ILE A 316 -17.56 44.09 14.83
N MET A 317 -17.45 42.81 15.20
CA MET A 317 -18.52 41.81 15.01
C MET A 317 -19.79 42.18 15.78
N ASN A 318 -19.64 42.62 17.03
CA ASN A 318 -20.78 43.03 17.85
C ASN A 318 -21.49 44.24 17.22
N THR A 319 -20.72 45.25 16.82
CA THR A 319 -21.29 46.46 16.19
C THR A 319 -21.93 46.15 14.83
N PHE A 320 -21.30 45.30 14.03
CA PHE A 320 -21.84 44.85 12.73
C PHE A 320 -23.14 44.05 12.89
N SER A 321 -23.20 43.14 13.87
CA SER A 321 -24.41 42.39 14.19
C SER A 321 -25.56 43.31 14.62
N ASP A 322 -25.27 44.36 15.40
CA ASP A 322 -26.28 45.35 15.82
C ASP A 322 -26.80 46.17 14.64
N ILE A 323 -25.91 46.60 13.73
CA ILE A 323 -26.27 47.36 12.52
C ILE A 323 -27.17 46.52 11.61
N THR A 324 -26.78 45.26 11.36
CA THR A 324 -27.52 44.37 10.46
C THR A 324 -28.87 43.94 11.04
N GLU A 325 -28.95 43.69 12.35
CA GLU A 325 -30.21 43.43 13.05
C GLU A 325 -31.14 44.66 13.05
N ALA A 326 -30.60 45.87 13.25
CA ALA A 326 -31.37 47.11 13.13
C ALA A 326 -31.91 47.30 11.69
N HIS A 327 -31.12 46.95 10.68
CA HIS A 327 -31.54 46.98 9.28
C HIS A 327 -32.67 45.97 8.99
N ILE A 328 -32.57 44.72 9.45
CA ILE A 328 -33.65 43.72 9.35
C ILE A 328 -34.94 44.28 9.96
N ARG A 329 -34.85 44.86 11.17
CA ARG A 329 -36.00 45.41 11.91
C ARG A 329 -36.63 46.62 11.24
N SER A 330 -35.88 47.37 10.42
CA SER A 330 -36.41 48.52 9.68
C SER A 330 -37.53 48.11 8.70
N GLY A 331 -37.45 46.90 8.14
CA GLY A 331 -38.40 46.39 7.16
C GLY A 331 -38.43 47.16 5.84
N GLU A 332 -37.44 48.05 5.59
CA GLU A 332 -37.35 48.86 4.37
C GLU A 332 -37.38 47.97 3.11
N SER A 333 -38.07 48.43 2.06
CA SER A 333 -38.17 47.72 0.78
C SER A 333 -37.19 48.34 -0.21
N LEU A 334 -36.09 47.66 -0.51
CA LEU A 334 -35.00 48.18 -1.34
C LEU A 334 -34.53 47.11 -2.32
N THR A 335 -33.75 47.51 -3.32
CA THR A 335 -32.96 46.56 -4.13
C THR A 335 -31.73 46.11 -3.34
N THR A 336 -31.03 45.08 -3.81
CA THR A 336 -29.77 44.60 -3.21
C THR A 336 -28.76 45.73 -3.00
N HIS A 337 -28.58 46.58 -4.02
CA HIS A 337 -27.73 47.77 -3.93
C HIS A 337 -28.22 48.79 -2.90
N GLY A 338 -29.55 48.99 -2.80
CA GLY A 338 -30.15 49.87 -1.80
C GLY A 338 -29.91 49.36 -0.37
N HIS A 339 -30.05 48.05 -0.14
CA HIS A 339 -29.73 47.43 1.15
C HIS A 339 -28.25 47.58 1.50
N LYS A 340 -27.32 47.34 0.56
CA LYS A 340 -25.88 47.60 0.74
C LYS A 340 -25.64 49.03 1.22
N LYS A 341 -26.19 50.01 0.48
CA LYS A 341 -26.02 51.43 0.80
C LYS A 341 -26.51 51.78 2.20
N LYS A 342 -27.70 51.27 2.59
CA LYS A 342 -28.28 51.54 3.91
C LYS A 342 -27.45 50.97 5.05
N ILE A 343 -26.93 49.75 4.90
CA ILE A 343 -26.05 49.12 5.89
C ILE A 343 -24.74 49.91 6.01
N VAL A 344 -24.17 50.39 4.89
CA VAL A 344 -22.99 51.27 4.90
C VAL A 344 -23.28 52.59 5.63
N GLU A 345 -24.42 53.24 5.36
CA GLU A 345 -24.82 54.48 6.04
C GLU A 345 -24.93 54.29 7.56
N HIS A 346 -25.52 53.18 8.02
CA HIS A 346 -25.60 52.85 9.45
C HIS A 346 -24.22 52.56 10.06
N MET A 347 -23.33 51.91 9.31
CA MET A 347 -21.95 51.65 9.74
C MET A 347 -21.13 52.94 9.83
N GLU A 348 -21.29 53.88 8.90
CA GLU A 348 -20.63 55.21 8.94
C GLU A 348 -21.16 56.11 10.07
N ALA A 349 -22.33 55.81 10.63
CA ALA A 349 -22.90 56.48 11.80
C ALA A 349 -22.51 55.83 13.15
N SER A 350 -21.77 54.72 13.13
CA SER A 350 -21.38 53.94 14.32
C SER A 350 -20.00 54.33 14.89
N THR A 351 -19.64 53.74 16.03
CA THR A 351 -18.32 53.89 16.68
C THR A 351 -17.15 53.36 15.84
N LEU A 352 -17.41 52.51 14.84
CA LEU A 352 -16.39 51.95 13.93
C LEU A 352 -15.70 53.01 13.06
N LYS A 353 -16.25 54.23 12.99
CA LYS A 353 -15.71 55.34 12.20
C LYS A 353 -14.36 55.84 12.71
N GLU A 354 -14.06 55.67 14.00
CA GLU A 354 -12.90 56.30 14.65
C GLU A 354 -11.56 55.65 14.30
N ASN A 355 -11.58 54.42 13.74
CA ASN A 355 -10.40 53.69 13.36
C ASN A 355 -10.50 53.22 11.89
N GLU A 356 -9.59 53.70 11.03
CA GLU A 356 -9.58 53.40 9.59
C GLU A 356 -9.46 51.89 9.30
N LEU A 357 -8.73 51.15 10.14
CA LEU A 357 -8.59 49.70 10.06
C LEU A 357 -9.95 49.01 10.33
N GLN A 358 -10.64 49.38 11.42
CA GLN A 358 -11.95 48.82 11.77
C GLN A 358 -13.00 49.11 10.67
N LYS A 359 -13.00 50.34 10.14
CA LYS A 359 -13.87 50.76 9.05
C LYS A 359 -13.60 50.00 7.75
N ALA A 360 -12.33 49.76 7.41
CA ALA A 360 -11.96 49.00 6.22
C ALA A 360 -12.47 47.55 6.31
N TYR A 361 -12.26 46.88 7.45
CA TYR A 361 -12.72 45.51 7.66
C TYR A 361 -14.25 45.41 7.65
N ALA A 362 -14.95 46.34 8.33
CA ALA A 362 -16.41 46.38 8.31
C ALA A 362 -16.99 46.55 6.89
N LYS A 363 -16.36 47.35 6.03
CA LYS A 363 -16.76 47.49 4.62
C LYS A 363 -16.61 46.18 3.85
N VAL A 364 -15.51 45.46 4.04
CA VAL A 364 -15.29 44.15 3.39
C VAL A 364 -16.36 43.13 3.81
N LEU A 365 -16.74 43.11 5.10
CA LEU A 365 -17.83 42.24 5.58
C LEU A 365 -19.18 42.58 4.95
N ILE A 366 -19.47 43.87 4.74
CA ILE A 366 -20.69 44.29 4.02
C ILE A 366 -20.65 43.78 2.57
N GLU A 367 -19.49 43.81 1.92
CA GLU A 367 -19.35 43.30 0.55
C GLU A 367 -19.60 41.79 0.47
N HIS A 368 -19.04 41.00 1.40
CA HIS A 368 -19.31 39.57 1.46
C HIS A 368 -20.77 39.24 1.84
N LEU A 369 -21.38 40.02 2.74
CA LEU A 369 -22.80 39.88 3.05
C LEU A 369 -23.67 40.13 1.81
N VAL A 370 -23.36 41.16 1.02
CA VAL A 370 -24.09 41.48 -0.20
C VAL A 370 -23.93 40.39 -1.25
N SER A 371 -22.72 39.86 -1.42
CA SER A 371 -22.48 38.69 -2.28
C SER A 371 -23.33 37.49 -1.85
N SER A 372 -23.43 37.23 -0.53
CA SER A 372 -24.28 36.15 0.00
C SER A 372 -25.77 36.36 -0.31
N ILE A 373 -26.23 37.63 -0.28
CA ILE A 373 -27.61 37.98 -0.65
C ILE A 373 -27.86 37.78 -2.14
N GLU A 374 -26.92 38.18 -3.01
CA GLU A 374 -27.01 38.03 -4.46
C GLU A 374 -27.06 36.57 -4.91
N LYS A 375 -26.39 35.67 -4.17
CA LYS A 375 -26.45 34.22 -4.41
C LYS A 375 -27.82 33.62 -4.16
N GLU A 376 -28.45 33.98 -3.04
CA GLU A 376 -29.75 33.43 -2.61
C GLU A 376 -30.94 34.08 -3.32
N ILE A 377 -30.84 35.38 -3.64
CA ILE A 377 -31.91 36.14 -4.27
C ILE A 377 -31.55 36.40 -5.73
N SER A 378 -31.97 35.51 -6.62
CA SER A 378 -31.81 35.66 -8.08
C SER A 378 -32.77 36.69 -8.70
N PHE A 379 -33.43 37.51 -7.88
CA PHE A 379 -34.47 38.46 -8.28
C PHE A 379 -34.00 39.91 -8.11
N ASP A 380 -33.98 40.67 -9.21
CA ASP A 380 -33.47 42.05 -9.26
C ASP A 380 -34.45 43.13 -8.74
N GLY A 381 -35.67 42.77 -8.33
CA GLY A 381 -36.66 43.73 -7.83
C GLY A 381 -36.50 44.08 -6.35
N PRO A 382 -37.25 45.08 -5.85
CA PRO A 382 -37.19 45.46 -4.45
C PRO A 382 -37.82 44.38 -3.57
N TYR A 383 -37.13 44.04 -2.48
CA TYR A 383 -37.62 43.13 -1.45
C TYR A 383 -37.41 43.76 -0.07
N ARG A 384 -38.10 43.23 0.94
CA ARG A 384 -38.09 43.83 2.28
C ARG A 384 -36.90 43.33 3.09
N ALA A 385 -36.30 44.21 3.89
CA ALA A 385 -35.15 43.87 4.75
C ALA A 385 -35.42 42.68 5.69
N TRP A 386 -36.66 42.47 6.14
CA TRP A 386 -36.98 41.30 6.99
C TRP A 386 -36.91 39.96 6.24
N MET A 387 -37.02 39.97 4.91
CA MET A 387 -36.88 38.76 4.08
C MET A 387 -35.41 38.30 4.04
N LEU A 388 -34.47 39.19 4.31
CA LEU A 388 -33.04 38.89 4.45
C LEU A 388 -32.67 38.29 5.80
N ARG A 389 -33.64 38.09 6.71
CA ARG A 389 -33.35 37.69 8.09
C ARG A 389 -32.57 36.39 8.17
N SER A 390 -32.90 35.36 7.39
CA SER A 390 -32.16 34.10 7.40
C SER A 390 -30.71 34.30 6.94
N ILE A 391 -30.51 34.92 5.78
CA ILE A 391 -29.20 35.17 5.16
C ILE A 391 -28.29 35.99 6.09
N ILE A 392 -28.79 37.11 6.62
CA ILE A 392 -28.03 37.97 7.54
C ILE A 392 -27.76 37.27 8.86
N THR A 393 -28.72 36.52 9.42
CA THR A 393 -28.51 35.78 10.67
C THR A 393 -27.45 34.70 10.48
N TYR A 394 -27.49 33.97 9.36
CA TYR A 394 -26.51 32.96 8.99
C TYR A 394 -25.11 33.57 8.79
N PHE A 395 -25.01 34.68 8.06
CA PHE A 395 -23.74 35.39 7.87
C PHE A 395 -23.15 35.88 9.20
N ASN A 396 -23.97 36.50 10.07
CA ASN A 396 -23.53 36.93 11.41
C ASN A 396 -23.09 35.75 12.29
N TYR A 397 -23.77 34.60 12.17
CA TYR A 397 -23.37 33.38 12.87
C TYR A 397 -21.98 32.92 12.41
N MET A 398 -21.74 32.83 11.10
CA MET A 398 -20.41 32.48 10.57
C MET A 398 -19.34 33.48 10.97
N ALA A 399 -19.66 34.77 11.00
CA ALA A 399 -18.71 35.80 11.41
C ALA A 399 -18.28 35.67 12.87
N LYS A 400 -19.25 35.40 13.77
CA LYS A 400 -18.98 35.12 15.18
C LYS A 400 -18.21 33.82 15.38
N ARG A 401 -18.53 32.78 14.61
CA ARG A 401 -17.83 31.49 14.64
C ARG A 401 -16.36 31.67 14.27
N VAL A 402 -16.06 32.32 13.14
CA VAL A 402 -14.67 32.62 12.73
C VAL A 402 -13.93 33.32 13.86
N HIS A 403 -14.53 34.36 14.42
CA HIS A 403 -13.93 35.07 15.55
C HIS A 403 -13.66 34.18 16.77
N SER A 404 -14.58 33.26 17.11
CA SER A 404 -14.46 32.41 18.31
C SER A 404 -13.27 31.47 18.31
N PHE A 405 -12.80 31.02 17.13
CA PHE A 405 -11.64 30.12 17.02
C PHE A 405 -10.37 30.81 16.49
N PHE A 406 -10.48 32.00 15.87
CA PHE A 406 -9.37 32.60 15.12
C PHE A 406 -8.10 32.82 15.95
N GLU A 407 -8.24 33.34 17.18
CA GLU A 407 -7.10 33.65 18.05
C GLU A 407 -6.37 32.39 18.50
N GLU A 408 -7.11 31.44 19.07
CA GLU A 408 -6.59 30.15 19.54
C GLU A 408 -5.92 29.37 18.41
N GLU A 409 -6.57 29.31 17.24
CA GLU A 409 -6.02 28.59 16.09
C GLU A 409 -4.81 29.25 15.47
N LEU A 410 -4.73 30.58 15.47
CA LEU A 410 -3.53 31.26 15.01
C LEU A 410 -2.34 30.91 15.89
N SER A 411 -2.55 30.85 17.21
CA SER A 411 -1.53 30.39 18.15
C SER A 411 -1.15 28.91 17.92
N ASN A 412 -2.13 28.01 17.77
CA ASN A 412 -1.90 26.60 17.50
C ASN A 412 -1.15 26.38 16.18
N TYR A 413 -1.56 27.07 15.11
CA TYR A 413 -0.92 27.03 13.81
C TYR A 413 0.55 27.43 13.89
N ILE A 414 0.81 28.58 14.51
CA ILE A 414 2.17 29.10 14.69
C ILE A 414 3.00 28.09 15.48
N ALA A 415 2.45 27.48 16.54
CA ALA A 415 3.18 26.52 17.35
C ALA A 415 3.48 25.21 16.61
N ALA A 416 2.50 24.62 15.95
CA ALA A 416 2.66 23.38 15.18
C ALA A 416 3.65 23.57 14.02
N ARG A 417 3.54 24.68 13.26
CA ARG A 417 4.47 25.00 12.18
C ARG A 417 5.88 25.29 12.68
N ALA A 418 6.02 25.99 13.80
CA ALA A 418 7.31 26.22 14.45
C ALA A 418 8.03 24.89 14.72
N VAL A 419 7.33 23.96 15.37
CA VAL A 419 7.89 22.66 15.73
C VAL A 419 8.28 21.86 14.48
N LYS A 420 7.38 21.77 13.49
CA LYS A 420 7.67 21.06 12.23
C LYS A 420 8.89 21.63 11.51
N GLU A 421 8.92 22.95 11.28
CA GLU A 421 10.05 23.59 10.58
C GLU A 421 11.36 23.47 11.36
N SER A 422 11.33 23.55 12.69
CA SER A 422 12.50 23.31 13.53
C SER A 422 13.01 21.89 13.40
N MET A 423 12.12 20.89 13.46
CA MET A 423 12.48 19.48 13.32
C MET A 423 12.98 19.17 11.91
N TYR A 424 12.36 19.70 10.86
CA TYR A 424 12.84 19.53 9.48
C TYR A 424 14.17 20.20 9.23
N LYS A 425 14.42 21.36 9.82
CA LYS A 425 15.72 22.02 9.73
C LYS A 425 16.80 21.23 10.46
N ALA A 426 16.49 20.65 11.62
CA ALA A 426 17.41 19.76 12.32
C ALA A 426 17.69 18.49 11.49
N LEU A 427 16.66 17.84 10.93
CA LEU A 427 16.84 16.68 10.03
C LEU A 427 17.65 17.01 8.77
N ARG A 428 17.45 18.17 8.16
CA ARG A 428 18.26 18.62 7.00
C ARG A 428 19.70 18.92 7.39
N SER A 429 19.93 19.43 8.60
CA SER A 429 21.29 19.61 9.13
C SER A 429 21.97 18.26 9.29
N PHE A 430 21.27 17.29 9.86
CA PHE A 430 21.74 15.91 9.95
C PHE A 430 22.05 15.34 8.58
N GLU A 431 21.14 15.46 7.60
CA GLU A 431 21.39 15.03 6.20
C GLU A 431 22.69 15.66 5.64
N GLY A 432 22.89 16.96 5.83
CA GLY A 432 24.13 17.64 5.44
C GLY A 432 25.38 17.10 6.14
N ASP A 433 25.28 16.72 7.41
CA ASP A 433 26.39 16.16 8.20
C ASP A 433 26.73 14.72 7.80
N VAL A 434 25.73 13.91 7.39
CA VAL A 434 25.98 12.53 6.95
C VAL A 434 26.42 12.47 5.47
N ASN A 435 26.11 13.48 4.65
CA ASN A 435 26.49 13.62 3.23
C ASN A 435 26.10 12.41 2.36
N PRO A 436 24.81 12.29 1.97
CA PRO A 436 24.26 11.12 1.28
C PRO A 436 24.95 10.80 -0.05
N ASP A 437 25.41 11.83 -0.78
CA ASP A 437 26.11 11.71 -2.07
C ASP A 437 27.46 10.98 -1.96
N GLY A 438 28.01 10.86 -0.75
CA GLY A 438 29.26 10.15 -0.48
C GLY A 438 29.09 8.75 0.12
N MET A 439 27.85 8.29 0.31
CA MET A 439 27.56 6.99 0.94
C MET A 439 27.69 5.81 -0.02
N ALA A 440 27.95 4.64 0.55
CA ALA A 440 27.73 3.39 -0.18
C ALA A 440 26.23 3.17 -0.42
N SER A 441 25.87 2.43 -1.47
CA SER A 441 24.47 2.26 -1.88
C SER A 441 23.57 1.63 -0.80
N GLU A 442 24.14 0.73 0.01
CA GLU A 442 23.48 0.09 1.14
C GLU A 442 23.17 1.10 2.25
N ASP A 443 24.15 1.96 2.56
CA ASP A 443 24.01 3.02 3.57
C ASP A 443 22.99 4.06 3.13
N PHE A 444 23.02 4.47 1.86
CA PHE A 444 22.06 5.41 1.32
C PHE A 444 20.63 4.87 1.40
N ARG A 445 20.39 3.61 1.04
CA ARG A 445 19.04 2.99 1.11
C ARG A 445 18.50 2.96 2.54
N VAL A 446 19.30 2.53 3.51
CA VAL A 446 18.90 2.52 4.93
C VAL A 446 18.65 3.93 5.43
N PHE A 447 19.46 4.90 5.02
CA PHE A 447 19.27 6.31 5.36
C PHE A 447 17.94 6.84 4.83
N GLU A 448 17.65 6.60 3.55
CA GLU A 448 16.44 7.07 2.88
C GLU A 448 15.17 6.54 3.57
N GLU A 449 15.12 5.24 3.87
CA GLU A 449 13.96 4.62 4.53
C GLU A 449 13.79 5.10 5.98
N PHE A 450 14.88 5.27 6.74
CA PHE A 450 14.79 5.88 8.07
C PHE A 450 14.39 7.35 8.02
N GLN A 451 14.87 8.12 7.04
CA GLN A 451 14.50 9.53 6.86
C GLN A 451 13.02 9.66 6.49
N LYS A 452 12.51 8.85 5.56
CA LYS A 452 11.09 8.78 5.21
C LYS A 452 10.25 8.42 6.43
N ALA A 453 10.63 7.39 7.18
CA ALA A 453 9.94 6.97 8.39
C ALA A 453 9.89 8.08 9.45
N LEU A 454 11.00 8.82 9.63
CA LEU A 454 11.11 9.94 10.56
C LEU A 454 10.28 11.15 10.16
N THR A 455 10.36 11.57 8.90
CA THR A 455 9.53 12.67 8.37
C THR A 455 8.04 12.35 8.54
N ASN A 456 7.64 11.13 8.17
CA ASN A 456 6.26 10.67 8.37
C ASN A 456 5.88 10.68 9.86
N GLN A 457 6.78 10.29 10.76
CA GLN A 457 6.51 10.31 12.20
C GLN A 457 6.42 11.73 12.77
N ILE A 458 7.22 12.69 12.28
CA ILE A 458 7.14 14.11 12.64
C ILE A 458 5.78 14.67 12.25
N ASP A 459 5.39 14.54 10.98
CA ASP A 459 4.10 15.03 10.49
C ASP A 459 2.97 14.46 11.33
N ARG A 460 2.93 13.12 11.47
CA ARG A 460 1.90 12.42 12.23
C ARG A 460 1.81 12.87 13.69
N THR A 461 2.94 13.00 14.37
CA THR A 461 2.96 13.32 15.81
C THR A 461 2.56 14.76 16.05
N VAL A 462 3.13 15.70 15.30
CA VAL A 462 2.85 17.12 15.46
C VAL A 462 1.43 17.45 15.01
N ASP A 463 0.94 16.87 13.91
CA ASP A 463 -0.43 17.08 13.44
C ASP A 463 -1.46 16.49 14.42
N ARG A 464 -1.20 15.30 14.97
CA ARG A 464 -2.07 14.71 16.01
C ARG A 464 -2.13 15.60 17.24
N LYS A 465 -0.99 16.10 17.73
CA LYS A 465 -0.95 16.95 18.93
C LYS A 465 -1.55 18.32 18.71
N SER A 466 -1.32 18.90 17.53
CA SER A 466 -1.99 20.12 17.09
C SER A 466 -3.50 19.93 17.02
N TYR A 467 -3.97 18.76 16.54
CA TYR A 467 -5.38 18.40 16.51
C TYR A 467 -5.98 18.25 17.91
N GLU A 468 -5.24 17.70 18.88
CA GLU A 468 -5.64 17.54 20.29
C GLU A 468 -5.71 18.88 21.06
N GLY A 469 -5.18 19.98 20.48
CA GLY A 469 -5.26 21.33 21.05
C GLY A 469 -4.08 21.73 21.96
N ASP A 470 -2.95 21.03 21.87
CA ASP A 470 -1.73 21.42 22.59
C ASP A 470 -1.07 22.62 21.87
N ALA A 471 -0.96 23.77 22.55
CA ALA A 471 -0.56 25.05 21.94
C ALA A 471 0.88 25.53 22.27
N GLU A 472 1.51 24.96 23.31
CA GLU A 472 2.82 25.44 23.78
C GLU A 472 3.95 24.78 22.99
N ILE A 473 4.78 25.59 22.33
CA ILE A 473 5.87 25.10 21.45
C ILE A 473 6.86 24.20 22.19
N GLU A 474 7.33 24.60 23.37
CA GLU A 474 8.28 23.79 24.16
C GLU A 474 7.65 22.45 24.57
N HIS A 475 6.37 22.45 24.90
CA HIS A 475 5.63 21.25 25.27
C HIS A 475 5.45 20.31 24.09
N LEU A 476 4.99 20.84 22.95
CA LEU A 476 4.83 20.11 21.69
C LEU A 476 6.15 19.55 21.19
N LEU A 477 7.23 20.33 21.22
CA LEU A 477 8.55 19.91 20.79
C LEU A 477 9.08 18.75 21.64
N ARG A 478 8.92 18.83 22.97
CA ARG A 478 9.32 17.77 23.88
C ARG A 478 8.50 16.50 23.66
N ILE A 479 7.17 16.60 23.63
CA ILE A 479 6.29 15.44 23.41
C ILE A 479 6.60 14.79 22.06
N ALA A 480 6.71 15.60 21.00
CA ALA A 480 7.01 15.08 19.69
C ALA A 480 8.39 14.40 19.65
N SER A 481 9.43 15.00 20.26
CA SER A 481 10.77 14.38 20.30
C SER A 481 10.79 13.05 21.05
N ASP A 482 10.09 12.96 22.19
CA ASP A 482 10.02 11.72 22.97
C ASP A 482 9.20 10.64 22.26
N GLU A 483 8.03 10.98 21.71
CA GLU A 483 7.20 10.03 20.94
C GLU A 483 7.88 9.57 19.64
N ILE A 484 8.53 10.48 18.90
CA ILE A 484 9.31 10.13 17.70
C ILE A 484 10.43 9.16 18.08
N ARG A 485 11.14 9.41 19.19
CA ARG A 485 12.21 8.54 19.67
C ARG A 485 11.68 7.16 20.04
N ASP A 486 10.61 7.09 20.82
CA ASP A 486 10.01 5.84 21.29
C ASP A 486 9.44 5.01 20.13
N GLU A 487 8.81 5.65 19.15
CA GLU A 487 8.27 4.97 17.97
C GLU A 487 9.39 4.54 17.02
N PHE A 488 10.41 5.38 16.79
CA PHE A 488 11.55 5.03 15.94
C PHE A 488 12.34 3.83 16.47
N GLN A 489 12.43 3.66 17.80
CA GLN A 489 13.05 2.48 18.41
C GLN A 489 12.32 1.16 18.10
N LYS A 490 11.01 1.22 17.84
CA LYS A 490 10.18 0.05 17.51
C LYS A 490 10.23 -0.30 16.03
N ILE A 491 10.71 0.60 15.18
CA ILE A 491 10.78 0.38 13.73
C ILE A 491 11.85 -0.67 13.45
N ASN A 492 11.44 -1.76 12.80
CA ASN A 492 12.33 -2.75 12.23
C ASN A 492 12.49 -2.44 10.74
N ILE A 493 13.72 -2.14 10.31
CA ILE A 493 13.99 -1.79 8.90
C ILE A 493 13.61 -2.94 7.93
N TRP A 494 13.63 -4.20 8.38
CA TRP A 494 13.25 -5.34 7.54
C TRP A 494 11.75 -5.42 7.27
N ASP A 495 10.95 -4.64 8.00
CA ASP A 495 9.54 -4.43 7.70
C ASP A 495 9.34 -3.22 6.75
N LEU A 496 10.42 -2.48 6.43
CA LEU A 496 10.43 -1.35 5.49
C LEU A 496 11.18 -1.65 4.18
N ILE A 497 12.01 -2.69 4.16
CA ILE A 497 12.81 -3.10 2.99
C ILE A 497 12.12 -4.25 2.27
N ASP A 498 11.66 -4.00 1.05
CA ASP A 498 11.13 -5.02 0.16
C ASP A 498 12.26 -5.71 -0.62
N PHE A 499 11.97 -6.83 -1.31
CA PHE A 499 13.02 -7.47 -2.12
C PHE A 499 13.45 -6.57 -3.29
N ALA A 500 12.55 -5.71 -3.78
CA ALA A 500 12.86 -4.69 -4.79
C ALA A 500 14.01 -3.76 -4.35
N ASP A 501 14.06 -3.35 -3.08
CA ASP A 501 15.13 -2.52 -2.54
C ASP A 501 16.47 -3.27 -2.53
N VAL A 502 16.45 -4.53 -2.09
CA VAL A 502 17.62 -5.41 -2.11
C VAL A 502 18.10 -5.63 -3.54
N ALA A 503 17.18 -5.82 -4.48
CA ALA A 503 17.47 -5.99 -5.90
C ALA A 503 18.10 -4.72 -6.49
N GLU A 504 17.63 -3.53 -6.13
CA GLU A 504 18.21 -2.28 -6.61
C GLU A 504 19.67 -2.12 -6.19
N VAL A 505 19.96 -2.32 -4.91
CA VAL A 505 21.33 -2.32 -4.37
C VAL A 505 22.19 -3.37 -5.08
N THR A 506 21.64 -4.56 -5.32
CA THR A 506 22.34 -5.64 -6.04
C THR A 506 22.65 -5.28 -7.49
N ARG A 507 21.76 -4.57 -8.18
CA ARG A 507 22.02 -4.09 -9.55
C ARG A 507 23.16 -3.09 -9.60
N ASN A 508 23.27 -2.21 -8.60
CA ASN A 508 24.36 -1.24 -8.52
C ASN A 508 25.71 -1.95 -8.35
N GLU A 509 25.78 -2.98 -7.52
CA GLU A 509 27.00 -3.80 -7.35
C GLU A 509 27.34 -4.58 -8.64
N ILE A 510 26.33 -5.17 -9.30
CA ILE A 510 26.50 -5.83 -10.61
C ILE A 510 27.01 -4.85 -11.67
N ALA A 511 26.55 -3.59 -11.66
CA ALA A 511 27.03 -2.56 -12.57
C ALA A 511 28.49 -2.19 -12.27
N ALA A 512 28.87 -2.04 -11.00
CA ALA A 512 30.26 -1.80 -10.59
C ALA A 512 31.20 -2.95 -11.00
N MET A 513 30.73 -4.20 -11.00
CA MET A 513 31.48 -5.35 -11.52
C MET A 513 31.79 -5.23 -13.02
N ARG A 514 30.90 -4.61 -13.81
CA ARG A 514 31.12 -4.39 -15.26
C ARG A 514 32.22 -3.37 -15.53
N GLU A 515 32.36 -2.37 -14.67
CA GLU A 515 33.35 -1.29 -14.83
C GLU A 515 34.76 -1.73 -14.40
N ASN A 516 34.86 -2.65 -13.43
CA ASN A 516 36.12 -3.14 -12.85
C ASN A 516 36.58 -4.51 -13.43
N SER A 517 36.33 -4.74 -14.72
CA SER A 517 36.44 -6.04 -15.43
C SER A 517 37.85 -6.67 -15.53
N GLY A 518 38.79 -6.33 -14.64
CA GLY A 518 40.12 -6.93 -14.52
C GLY A 518 40.23 -8.07 -13.49
N GLU A 519 39.28 -8.22 -12.55
CA GLU A 519 39.35 -9.24 -11.47
C GLU A 519 38.24 -10.31 -11.49
N TYR A 520 37.13 -10.11 -12.22
CA TYR A 520 35.99 -11.04 -12.27
C TYR A 520 35.84 -11.69 -13.66
N GLU A 521 36.74 -12.61 -14.01
CA GLU A 521 36.80 -13.28 -15.32
C GLU A 521 35.80 -14.45 -15.53
N THR A 522 34.87 -14.70 -14.60
CA THR A 522 34.20 -16.02 -14.54
C THR A 522 32.73 -16.09 -14.92
N VAL A 523 31.96 -15.00 -14.93
CA VAL A 523 30.51 -14.98 -15.27
C VAL A 523 30.10 -13.62 -15.86
N ASP A 524 29.24 -13.61 -16.88
CA ASP A 524 28.69 -12.38 -17.48
C ASP A 524 27.71 -11.65 -16.52
N PRO A 525 28.01 -10.40 -16.10
CA PRO A 525 27.12 -9.61 -15.24
C PRO A 525 25.72 -9.34 -15.82
N SER A 526 25.52 -9.48 -17.14
CA SER A 526 24.21 -9.38 -17.77
C SER A 526 23.29 -10.56 -17.39
N GLN A 527 23.86 -11.75 -17.24
CA GLN A 527 23.14 -12.97 -16.90
C GLN A 527 22.76 -13.02 -15.42
N ILE A 528 23.64 -12.51 -14.54
CA ILE A 528 23.35 -12.34 -13.11
C ILE A 528 22.18 -11.36 -12.93
N SER A 529 22.18 -10.24 -13.67
CA SER A 529 21.08 -9.28 -13.65
C SER A 529 19.75 -9.88 -14.12
N GLN A 530 19.76 -10.76 -15.12
CA GLN A 530 18.54 -11.45 -15.59
C GLN A 530 17.99 -12.42 -14.52
N LEU A 531 18.87 -13.14 -13.83
CA LEU A 531 18.46 -14.00 -12.71
C LEU A 531 17.85 -13.17 -11.56
N LEU A 532 18.42 -12.02 -11.24
CA LEU A 532 17.86 -11.13 -10.23
C LEU A 532 16.45 -10.65 -10.61
N THR A 533 16.25 -10.20 -11.85
CA THR A 533 14.92 -9.79 -12.36
C THR A 533 13.93 -10.95 -12.33
N ARG A 534 14.36 -12.19 -12.58
CA ARG A 534 13.50 -13.37 -12.47
C ARG A 534 12.96 -13.56 -11.05
N TYR A 535 13.77 -13.32 -10.01
CA TYR A 535 13.34 -13.43 -8.61
C TYR A 535 12.47 -12.25 -8.15
N GLU A 536 12.70 -11.06 -8.70
CA GLU A 536 11.83 -9.89 -8.47
C GLU A 536 10.45 -10.11 -9.10
N ASN A 537 10.39 -10.63 -10.33
CA ASN A 537 9.12 -11.02 -10.96
C ASN A 537 8.43 -12.17 -10.19
N LEU A 538 9.21 -13.05 -9.54
CA LEU A 538 8.67 -14.12 -8.72
C LEU A 538 7.86 -13.56 -7.53
N GLU A 539 8.42 -12.56 -6.84
CA GLU A 539 7.77 -11.86 -5.72
C GLU A 539 6.56 -11.04 -6.17
N THR A 540 6.75 -10.16 -7.16
CA THR A 540 5.80 -9.08 -7.46
C THR A 540 4.66 -9.53 -8.37
N GLU A 541 4.87 -10.51 -9.23
CA GLU A 541 3.89 -10.93 -10.24
C GLU A 541 3.45 -12.39 -10.05
N ILE A 542 4.40 -13.34 -10.02
CA ILE A 542 4.10 -14.78 -10.09
C ILE A 542 3.39 -15.27 -8.83
N ILE A 543 3.94 -15.04 -7.64
CA ILE A 543 3.34 -15.52 -6.38
C ILE A 543 1.93 -14.95 -6.17
N PRO A 544 1.69 -13.61 -6.27
CA PRO A 544 0.36 -13.04 -6.10
C PRO A 544 -0.66 -13.56 -7.12
N HIS A 545 -0.27 -13.63 -8.38
CA HIS A 545 -1.16 -14.09 -9.44
C HIS A 545 -1.48 -15.59 -9.29
N LEU A 546 -0.54 -16.41 -8.82
CA LEU A 546 -0.75 -17.86 -8.60
C LEU A 546 -1.74 -18.10 -7.48
N ALA A 547 -1.61 -17.37 -6.38
CA ALA A 547 -2.57 -17.41 -5.28
C ALA A 547 -3.96 -16.99 -5.77
N GLU A 548 -4.05 -15.90 -6.54
CA GLU A 548 -5.31 -15.41 -7.10
C GLU A 548 -5.98 -16.41 -8.05
N HIS A 549 -5.21 -17.07 -8.92
CA HIS A 549 -5.73 -18.06 -9.87
C HIS A 549 -6.26 -19.32 -9.18
N ILE A 550 -5.49 -19.88 -8.24
CA ILE A 550 -5.88 -21.10 -7.51
C ILE A 550 -7.08 -20.83 -6.59
N LEU A 551 -7.14 -19.65 -5.95
CA LEU A 551 -8.22 -19.28 -5.02
C LEU A 551 -9.41 -18.58 -5.71
N SER A 552 -9.40 -18.51 -7.05
CA SER A 552 -10.52 -17.97 -7.82
C SER A 552 -11.78 -18.83 -7.67
N LYS A 553 -12.96 -18.20 -7.79
CA LYS A 553 -14.25 -18.90 -7.64
C LYS A 553 -14.39 -20.10 -8.59
N GLU A 554 -13.89 -19.97 -9.82
CA GLU A 554 -13.91 -21.06 -10.81
C GLU A 554 -13.06 -22.26 -10.36
N SER A 555 -11.84 -22.00 -9.87
CA SER A 555 -10.93 -23.02 -9.35
C SER A 555 -11.51 -23.74 -8.14
N ILE A 556 -12.12 -23.00 -7.20
CA ILE A 556 -12.77 -23.57 -6.02
C ILE A 556 -13.95 -24.46 -6.39
N LEU A 557 -14.75 -24.09 -7.39
CA LEU A 557 -15.84 -24.93 -7.89
C LEU A 557 -15.31 -26.25 -8.48
N LYS A 558 -14.21 -26.21 -9.23
CA LYS A 558 -13.54 -27.42 -9.75
C LYS A 558 -13.00 -28.30 -8.61
N LEU A 559 -12.28 -27.72 -7.65
CA LEU A 559 -11.65 -28.45 -6.54
C LEU A 559 -12.67 -29.10 -5.60
N THR A 560 -13.77 -28.42 -5.27
CA THR A 560 -14.84 -28.94 -4.39
C THR A 560 -15.72 -30.01 -5.05
N SER A 561 -15.51 -30.32 -6.33
CA SER A 561 -16.19 -31.42 -7.03
C SER A 561 -15.40 -32.74 -7.03
N SER A 562 -14.19 -32.76 -6.44
CA SER A 562 -13.24 -33.86 -6.53
C SER A 562 -13.43 -34.98 -5.50
N THR A 563 -12.96 -36.18 -5.84
CA THR A 563 -12.72 -37.29 -4.89
C THR A 563 -11.26 -37.34 -4.44
N ARG A 564 -10.93 -38.13 -3.41
CA ARG A 564 -9.61 -38.21 -2.75
C ARG A 564 -8.39 -38.28 -3.70
N GLU A 565 -8.42 -39.14 -4.70
CA GLU A 565 -7.30 -39.33 -5.66
C GLU A 565 -7.29 -38.25 -6.76
N ASP A 566 -8.40 -37.54 -6.94
CA ASP A 566 -8.55 -36.54 -7.99
C ASP A 566 -8.18 -35.13 -7.51
N PHE A 567 -8.15 -34.84 -6.20
CA PHE A 567 -7.94 -33.48 -5.68
C PHE A 567 -6.64 -32.82 -6.19
N LEU A 568 -5.49 -33.45 -5.94
CA LEU A 568 -4.19 -32.94 -6.39
C LEU A 568 -4.07 -32.94 -7.92
N ARG A 569 -4.70 -33.91 -8.59
CA ARG A 569 -4.76 -33.95 -10.05
C ARG A 569 -5.55 -32.76 -10.59
N ILE A 570 -6.70 -32.43 -9.99
CA ILE A 570 -7.54 -31.30 -10.37
C ILE A 570 -6.84 -29.98 -10.05
N LEU A 571 -6.15 -29.89 -8.91
CA LEU A 571 -5.32 -28.72 -8.58
C LEU A 571 -4.23 -28.49 -9.64
N ASN A 572 -3.55 -29.56 -10.08
CA ASN A 572 -2.58 -29.48 -11.16
C ASN A 572 -3.24 -29.08 -12.50
N VAL A 573 -4.43 -29.60 -12.81
CA VAL A 573 -5.19 -29.17 -14.01
C VAL A 573 -5.60 -27.70 -13.94
N VAL A 574 -5.98 -27.21 -12.76
CA VAL A 574 -6.30 -25.78 -12.55
C VAL A 574 -5.08 -24.92 -12.82
N VAL A 575 -3.91 -25.29 -12.29
CA VAL A 575 -2.65 -24.59 -12.56
C VAL A 575 -2.30 -24.61 -14.06
N GLN A 576 -2.50 -25.74 -14.71
CA GLN A 576 -2.21 -25.93 -16.14
C GLN A 576 -3.24 -25.31 -17.08
N SER A 577 -4.41 -24.88 -16.59
CA SER A 577 -5.45 -24.32 -17.45
C SER A 577 -5.21 -22.86 -17.83
N GLN A 578 -4.11 -22.26 -17.38
CA GLN A 578 -3.76 -20.89 -17.70
C GLN A 578 -2.80 -20.86 -18.89
N ASP A 579 -3.23 -20.24 -19.98
CA ASP A 579 -2.45 -20.14 -21.20
C ASP A 579 -1.29 -19.12 -21.06
N ASP A 580 -0.20 -19.36 -21.78
CA ASP A 580 0.95 -18.44 -21.94
C ASP A 580 1.70 -17.99 -20.67
N MET A 581 1.73 -18.82 -19.62
CA MET A 581 2.53 -18.54 -18.41
C MET A 581 4.02 -18.92 -18.55
N PRO A 582 4.94 -18.20 -17.88
CA PRO A 582 6.39 -18.49 -17.91
C PRO A 582 6.74 -19.81 -17.20
N GLU A 583 7.90 -20.41 -17.47
CA GLU A 583 8.31 -21.68 -16.84
C GLU A 583 8.40 -21.58 -15.32
N GLU A 584 8.79 -20.42 -14.82
CA GLU A 584 8.84 -20.01 -13.43
C GLU A 584 7.50 -20.21 -12.71
N TRP A 585 6.40 -19.89 -13.39
CA TRP A 585 5.06 -20.04 -12.86
C TRP A 585 4.74 -21.50 -12.57
N TYR A 586 4.98 -22.39 -13.53
CA TYR A 586 4.71 -23.81 -13.39
C TYR A 586 5.62 -24.46 -12.35
N ALA A 587 6.88 -24.02 -12.27
CA ALA A 587 7.81 -24.47 -11.25
C ALA A 587 7.34 -24.10 -9.83
N GLU A 588 6.90 -22.85 -9.63
CA GLU A 588 6.39 -22.39 -8.34
C GLU A 588 5.07 -23.10 -7.98
N ALA A 589 4.16 -23.23 -8.94
CA ALA A 589 2.90 -23.94 -8.73
C ALA A 589 3.11 -25.42 -8.36
N LYS A 590 4.04 -26.09 -9.02
CA LYS A 590 4.42 -27.47 -8.66
C LYS A 590 4.95 -27.54 -7.23
N ARG A 591 5.80 -26.60 -6.83
CA ARG A 591 6.32 -26.54 -5.46
C ARG A 591 5.20 -26.39 -4.43
N TRP A 592 4.20 -25.56 -4.71
CA TRP A 592 3.03 -25.40 -3.82
C TRP A 592 2.22 -26.69 -3.75
N ILE A 593 1.98 -27.35 -4.88
CA ILE A 593 1.28 -28.63 -4.94
C ILE A 593 2.03 -29.71 -4.13
N ASP A 594 3.35 -29.83 -4.31
CA ASP A 594 4.18 -30.80 -3.60
C ASP A 594 4.15 -30.53 -2.07
N ARG A 595 4.17 -29.26 -1.66
CA ARG A 595 4.04 -28.88 -0.24
C ARG A 595 2.67 -29.22 0.32
N ILE A 596 1.61 -28.98 -0.45
CA ILE A 596 0.23 -29.32 -0.08
C ILE A 596 0.06 -30.84 0.04
N ASP A 597 0.65 -31.63 -0.87
CA ASP A 597 0.62 -33.11 -0.83
C ASP A 597 1.24 -33.66 0.46
N VAL A 598 2.35 -33.07 0.93
CA VAL A 598 3.00 -33.47 2.19
C VAL A 598 2.13 -33.16 3.42
N LEU A 599 1.37 -32.07 3.39
CA LEU A 599 0.55 -31.61 4.53
C LEU A 599 -0.82 -32.28 4.60
N ILE A 600 -1.33 -32.77 3.47
CA ILE A 600 -2.64 -33.39 3.39
C ILE A 600 -2.58 -34.87 3.78
N SER A 601 -3.43 -35.26 4.74
CA SER A 601 -3.71 -36.68 4.93
C SER A 601 -4.65 -37.18 3.84
N ASN A 602 -4.27 -38.29 3.20
CA ASN A 602 -5.12 -38.92 2.18
C ASN A 602 -6.51 -39.30 2.74
N ASP A 603 -6.63 -39.67 4.03
CA ASP A 603 -7.91 -40.03 4.64
C ASP A 603 -8.79 -38.81 5.02
N ALA A 604 -8.28 -37.59 4.92
CA ALA A 604 -9.01 -36.39 5.29
C ALA A 604 -10.21 -36.11 4.35
N PRO A 605 -11.31 -35.54 4.86
CA PRO A 605 -12.40 -35.01 4.03
C PRO A 605 -11.92 -33.94 3.03
N VAL A 606 -12.69 -33.70 1.96
CA VAL A 606 -12.34 -32.69 0.94
C VAL A 606 -12.33 -31.29 1.57
N SER A 607 -13.23 -31.02 2.52
CA SER A 607 -13.30 -29.76 3.24
C SER A 607 -12.04 -29.44 4.05
N GLU A 608 -11.45 -30.44 4.71
CA GLU A 608 -10.22 -30.31 5.49
C GLU A 608 -9.01 -30.13 4.56
N ARG A 609 -8.94 -30.90 3.46
CA ARG A 609 -7.93 -30.71 2.41
C ARG A 609 -7.94 -29.29 1.83
N MET A 610 -9.13 -28.79 1.48
CA MET A 610 -9.30 -27.43 0.98
C MET A 610 -8.85 -26.39 1.99
N LYS A 611 -9.21 -26.56 3.26
CA LYS A 611 -8.76 -25.65 4.33
C LYS A 611 -7.24 -25.60 4.40
N ILE A 612 -6.56 -26.74 4.46
CA ILE A 612 -5.09 -26.83 4.49
C ILE A 612 -4.48 -26.19 3.25
N SER A 613 -5.04 -26.43 2.05
CA SER A 613 -4.56 -25.80 0.81
C SER A 613 -4.69 -24.28 0.84
N ILE A 614 -5.83 -23.75 1.29
CA ILE A 614 -6.05 -22.30 1.41
C ILE A 614 -5.06 -21.68 2.39
N GLU A 615 -4.91 -22.26 3.58
CA GLU A 615 -3.96 -21.79 4.60
C GLU A 615 -2.51 -21.81 4.10
N THR A 616 -2.13 -22.87 3.36
CA THR A 616 -0.80 -22.99 2.76
C THR A 616 -0.56 -21.91 1.71
N ILE A 617 -1.53 -21.65 0.82
CA ILE A 617 -1.41 -20.63 -0.23
C ILE A 617 -1.29 -19.23 0.38
N PHE A 618 -2.10 -18.90 1.39
CA PHE A 618 -1.98 -17.62 2.09
C PHE A 618 -0.66 -17.48 2.83
N SER A 619 -0.14 -18.56 3.43
CA SER A 619 1.19 -18.57 4.03
C SER A 619 2.29 -18.31 2.99
N GLU A 620 2.24 -18.93 1.80
CA GLU A 620 3.18 -18.65 0.71
C GLU A 620 3.05 -17.23 0.16
N LEU A 621 1.84 -16.68 0.09
CA LEU A 621 1.63 -15.30 -0.35
C LEU A 621 2.24 -14.29 0.64
N MET A 622 2.11 -14.53 1.94
CA MET A 622 2.55 -13.60 2.99
C MET A 622 4.03 -13.77 3.40
N GLU A 623 4.55 -14.99 3.37
CA GLU A 623 5.94 -15.29 3.75
C GLU A 623 6.84 -15.52 2.54
N GLY A 624 6.30 -16.06 1.44
CA GLY A 624 7.05 -16.35 0.22
C GLY A 624 7.48 -15.12 -0.56
N SER A 625 6.76 -14.00 -0.40
CA SER A 625 7.05 -12.70 -0.99
C SER A 625 8.07 -11.86 -0.19
N LYS A 626 8.38 -12.23 1.06
CA LYS A 626 9.36 -11.45 1.85
C LYS A 626 10.77 -11.56 1.27
N ALA A 627 11.53 -10.47 1.32
CA ALA A 627 12.92 -10.42 0.86
C ALA A 627 13.77 -11.59 1.39
N ALA A 628 13.69 -11.89 2.68
CA ALA A 628 14.42 -13.00 3.30
C ALA A 628 14.08 -14.36 2.67
N SER A 629 12.81 -14.59 2.31
CA SER A 629 12.37 -15.84 1.68
C SER A 629 12.91 -15.98 0.26
N ILE A 630 12.91 -14.89 -0.52
CA ILE A 630 13.47 -14.86 -1.87
C ILE A 630 14.99 -15.10 -1.83
N ILE A 631 15.70 -14.47 -0.91
CA ILE A 631 17.16 -14.67 -0.72
C ILE A 631 17.45 -16.14 -0.35
N ASP A 632 16.70 -16.72 0.59
CA ASP A 632 16.85 -18.13 0.96
C ASP A 632 16.56 -19.08 -0.21
N ARG A 633 15.63 -18.72 -1.12
CA ARG A 633 15.35 -19.49 -2.34
C ARG A 633 16.55 -19.45 -3.29
N VAL A 634 17.15 -18.28 -3.50
CA VAL A 634 18.37 -18.14 -4.34
C VAL A 634 19.51 -18.99 -3.77
N ARG A 635 19.72 -18.94 -2.45
CA ARG A 635 20.71 -19.77 -1.75
C ARG A 635 20.49 -21.26 -1.96
N LYS A 636 19.27 -21.74 -1.74
CA LYS A 636 18.93 -23.16 -1.89
C LYS A 636 19.15 -23.64 -3.32
N GLU A 637 18.81 -22.81 -4.31
CA GLU A 637 19.07 -23.15 -5.72
C GLU A 637 20.57 -23.20 -6.00
N ALA A 638 21.37 -22.26 -5.48
CA ALA A 638 22.83 -22.30 -5.59
C ALA A 638 23.42 -23.59 -4.97
N ASP A 639 23.05 -23.89 -3.73
CA ASP A 639 23.49 -25.10 -3.01
C ASP A 639 23.10 -26.38 -3.76
N LEU A 640 21.89 -26.44 -4.32
CA LEU A 640 21.41 -27.59 -5.10
C LEU A 640 22.31 -27.83 -6.31
N ARG A 641 22.58 -26.78 -7.11
CA ARG A 641 23.40 -26.86 -8.32
C ARG A 641 24.86 -27.18 -8.01
N GLU A 642 25.41 -26.67 -6.91
CA GLU A 642 26.74 -27.02 -6.44
C GLU A 642 26.83 -28.50 -6.03
N ASN A 643 25.82 -29.01 -5.34
CA ASN A 643 25.74 -30.42 -4.96
C ASN A 643 25.62 -31.35 -6.17
N GLU A 644 24.81 -30.99 -7.18
CA GLU A 644 24.73 -31.72 -8.46
C GLU A 644 26.10 -31.77 -9.16
N TYR A 645 26.81 -30.64 -9.22
CA TYR A 645 28.16 -30.61 -9.78
C TYR A 645 29.15 -31.45 -8.96
N ALA A 646 29.07 -31.40 -7.63
CA ALA A 646 29.91 -32.20 -6.75
C ALA A 646 29.73 -33.71 -6.99
N GLN A 647 28.48 -34.17 -7.20
CA GLN A 647 28.19 -35.56 -7.56
C GLN A 647 28.86 -35.96 -8.88
N VAL A 648 28.76 -35.12 -9.92
CA VAL A 648 29.42 -35.37 -11.22
C VAL A 648 30.94 -35.43 -11.06
N VAL A 649 31.52 -34.56 -10.23
CA VAL A 649 32.96 -34.56 -9.93
C VAL A 649 33.37 -35.82 -9.17
N ASP A 650 32.57 -36.30 -8.24
CA ASP A 650 32.86 -37.52 -7.47
C ASP A 650 32.74 -38.78 -8.32
N GLU A 651 31.77 -38.85 -9.24
CA GLU A 651 31.70 -39.88 -10.28
C GLU A 651 32.95 -39.86 -11.17
N TRP A 652 33.37 -38.68 -11.60
CA TRP A 652 34.61 -38.51 -12.37
C TRP A 652 35.85 -38.95 -11.59
N LYS A 653 35.96 -38.64 -10.29
CA LYS A 653 37.07 -39.11 -9.44
C LYS A 653 37.07 -40.63 -9.30
N ALA A 654 35.89 -41.24 -9.13
CA ALA A 654 35.75 -42.69 -9.05
C ALA A 654 36.20 -43.37 -10.35
N GLU A 655 35.83 -42.80 -11.50
CA GLU A 655 36.24 -43.30 -12.81
C GLU A 655 37.75 -43.10 -13.06
N CYS A 656 38.31 -41.94 -12.68
CA CYS A 656 39.75 -41.71 -12.73
C CYS A 656 40.52 -42.73 -11.88
N LYS A 657 40.02 -43.03 -10.68
CA LYS A 657 40.62 -44.04 -9.80
C LYS A 657 40.56 -45.43 -10.41
N ARG A 658 39.42 -45.81 -11.01
CA ARG A 658 39.26 -47.09 -11.72
C ARG A 658 40.25 -47.23 -12.88
N ILE A 659 40.39 -46.19 -13.70
CA ILE A 659 41.36 -46.15 -14.81
C ILE A 659 42.80 -46.21 -14.30
N GLU A 660 43.11 -45.53 -13.19
CA GLU A 660 44.44 -45.57 -12.58
C GLU A 660 44.76 -46.98 -12.04
N ASP A 661 43.79 -47.65 -11.41
CA ASP A 661 43.89 -49.04 -10.95
C ASP A 661 44.13 -50.01 -12.13
N ASP A 662 43.48 -49.78 -13.29
CA ASP A 662 43.70 -50.53 -14.53
C ASP A 662 45.08 -50.24 -15.18
N ASN A 663 45.60 -49.01 -15.02
CA ASN A 663 46.90 -48.60 -15.56
C ASN A 663 48.09 -49.10 -14.71
N ILE A 664 47.91 -49.38 -13.42
CA ILE A 664 48.97 -49.96 -12.56
C ILE A 664 49.53 -51.29 -13.13
N PRO A 665 48.72 -52.33 -13.46
CA PRO A 665 49.23 -53.57 -14.02
C PRO A 665 49.80 -53.39 -15.44
N ILE A 666 49.29 -52.44 -16.22
CA ILE A 666 49.84 -52.07 -17.54
C ILE A 666 51.27 -51.52 -17.39
N ARG A 667 51.47 -50.58 -16.46
CA ARG A 667 52.79 -50.02 -16.13
C ARG A 667 53.74 -51.09 -15.61
N LYS A 668 53.25 -52.03 -14.80
CA LYS A 668 54.06 -53.17 -14.31
C LYS A 668 54.48 -54.10 -15.45
N HIS A 669 53.55 -54.51 -16.32
CA HIS A 669 53.81 -55.35 -17.50
C HIS A 669 54.84 -54.70 -18.45
N ASN A 670 54.69 -53.40 -18.71
CA ASN A 670 55.64 -52.66 -19.55
C ASN A 670 57.03 -52.55 -18.91
N ARG A 671 57.14 -52.37 -17.58
CA ARG A 671 58.43 -52.41 -16.87
C ARG A 671 59.09 -53.79 -16.95
N GLU A 672 58.33 -54.86 -16.72
CA GLU A 672 58.82 -56.24 -16.81
C GLU A 672 59.33 -56.57 -18.23
N ARG A 673 58.65 -56.08 -19.27
CA ARG A 673 59.13 -56.16 -20.65
C ARG A 673 60.47 -55.46 -20.84
N GLU A 674 60.61 -54.22 -20.37
CA GLU A 674 61.87 -53.48 -20.50
C GLU A 674 63.01 -54.13 -19.70
N GLU A 675 62.71 -54.69 -18.54
CA GLU A 675 63.66 -55.45 -17.73
C GLU A 675 64.09 -56.75 -18.42
N MET A 676 63.17 -57.47 -19.05
CA MET A 676 63.50 -58.66 -19.86
C MET A 676 64.35 -58.30 -21.09
N LYS A 677 64.06 -57.18 -21.76
CA LYS A 677 64.90 -56.69 -22.85
C LYS A 677 66.30 -56.33 -22.38
N LYS A 678 66.41 -55.70 -21.21
CA LYS A 678 67.70 -55.34 -20.60
C LYS A 678 68.49 -56.59 -20.23
N ASN A 679 67.86 -57.57 -19.56
CA ASN A 679 68.50 -58.84 -19.22
C ASN A 679 68.93 -59.63 -20.46
N ALA A 680 68.13 -59.63 -21.52
CA ALA A 680 68.50 -60.27 -22.80
C ALA A 680 69.72 -59.61 -23.46
N ARG A 681 69.85 -58.27 -23.36
CA ARG A 681 71.04 -57.54 -23.82
C ARG A 681 72.28 -57.92 -23.02
N GLU A 682 72.20 -57.86 -21.68
CA GLU A 682 73.32 -58.20 -20.79
C GLU A 682 73.75 -59.67 -20.94
N GLN A 683 72.79 -60.58 -21.14
CA GLN A 683 73.06 -62.00 -21.35
C GLN A 683 73.69 -62.25 -22.73
N TYR A 684 73.22 -61.56 -23.77
CA TYR A 684 73.84 -61.63 -25.10
C TYR A 684 75.28 -61.12 -25.08
N GLU A 685 75.57 -60.01 -24.39
CA GLU A 685 76.94 -59.48 -24.23
C GLU A 685 77.87 -60.48 -23.53
N LYS A 686 77.41 -61.10 -22.44
CA LYS A 686 78.17 -62.15 -21.74
C LYS A 686 78.42 -63.38 -22.61
N GLU A 687 77.40 -63.83 -23.36
CA GLU A 687 77.51 -64.98 -24.26
C GLU A 687 78.40 -64.68 -25.47
N THR A 688 78.36 -63.45 -26.00
CA THR A 688 79.22 -63.00 -27.10
C THR A 688 80.67 -62.93 -26.65
N HIS A 689 80.96 -62.35 -25.48
CA HIS A 689 82.32 -62.37 -24.92
C HIS A 689 82.82 -63.79 -24.63
N ALA A 690 81.96 -64.69 -24.14
CA ALA A 690 82.31 -66.09 -23.94
C ALA A 690 82.55 -66.84 -25.26
N TYR A 691 81.78 -66.53 -26.30
CA TYR A 691 81.97 -67.04 -27.66
C TYR A 691 83.28 -66.54 -28.26
N GLU A 692 83.56 -65.23 -28.18
CA GLU A 692 84.82 -64.62 -28.65
C GLU A 692 86.04 -65.23 -27.94
N ALA A 693 85.98 -65.41 -26.62
CA ALA A 693 87.04 -66.06 -25.85
C ALA A 693 87.27 -67.52 -26.31
N LYS A 694 86.20 -68.29 -26.51
CA LYS A 694 86.29 -69.67 -27.05
C LYS A 694 86.71 -69.71 -28.52
N LEU A 695 86.39 -68.69 -29.31
CA LEU A 695 86.78 -68.56 -30.71
C LEU A 695 88.27 -68.23 -30.82
N VAL A 696 88.81 -67.39 -29.93
CA VAL A 696 90.25 -67.11 -29.81
C VAL A 696 90.99 -68.38 -29.37
N GLU A 697 90.46 -69.16 -28.43
CA GLU A 697 91.03 -70.44 -28.00
C GLU A 697 90.94 -71.54 -29.08
N TYR A 698 89.89 -71.54 -29.89
CA TYR A 698 89.75 -72.39 -31.08
C TYR A 698 90.75 -72.01 -32.17
N ASN A 699 90.89 -70.71 -32.48
CA ASN A 699 91.81 -70.21 -33.50
C ASN A 699 93.28 -70.39 -33.12
N SER A 700 93.62 -70.33 -31.82
CA SER A 700 94.99 -70.61 -31.35
C SER A 700 95.32 -72.12 -31.40
N ARG A 701 94.37 -73.01 -31.08
CA ARG A 701 94.54 -74.47 -31.24
C ARG A 701 94.53 -74.94 -32.70
N ALA A 702 93.87 -74.21 -33.61
CA ALA A 702 93.86 -74.52 -35.04
C ALA A 702 95.17 -74.17 -35.77
N SER A 703 96.10 -73.45 -35.13
CA SER A 703 97.36 -73.03 -35.74
C SER A 703 98.55 -73.97 -35.47
N ASP A 704 98.46 -74.91 -34.52
CA ASP A 704 99.66 -75.58 -33.98
C ASP A 704 99.77 -77.12 -34.11
N GLU A 705 98.78 -77.91 -34.54
CA GLU A 705 98.99 -79.37 -34.71
C GLU A 705 98.26 -80.02 -35.90
N ALA A 706 99.01 -80.83 -36.64
CA ALA A 706 98.50 -81.85 -37.55
C ALA A 706 98.18 -83.12 -36.75
N ASP A 707 96.98 -83.66 -36.99
CA ASP A 707 96.38 -84.92 -36.53
C ASP A 707 95.61 -84.98 -35.19
N SER A 708 94.33 -85.37 -35.35
CA SER A 708 93.46 -86.09 -34.40
C SER A 708 92.96 -85.36 -33.14
N TYR A 709 91.87 -84.60 -33.27
CA TYR A 709 90.56 -84.78 -32.59
C TYR A 709 89.65 -83.64 -33.08
N ALA A 710 88.40 -83.92 -33.47
CA ALA A 710 87.48 -82.93 -34.04
C ALA A 710 87.11 -81.85 -33.00
N VAL A 711 87.83 -80.72 -33.01
CA VAL A 711 87.45 -79.54 -32.24
C VAL A 711 86.25 -78.90 -32.95
N GLN A 712 85.07 -78.94 -32.33
CA GLN A 712 83.88 -78.29 -32.87
C GLN A 712 84.04 -76.78 -32.78
N LYS A 713 83.81 -76.09 -33.90
CA LYS A 713 83.72 -74.62 -33.94
C LYS A 713 82.67 -74.18 -32.91
N PRO A 714 82.97 -73.19 -32.05
CA PRO A 714 81.99 -72.67 -31.10
C PRO A 714 80.73 -72.22 -31.86
N GLN A 715 79.56 -72.53 -31.30
CA GLN A 715 78.29 -72.09 -31.88
C GLN A 715 78.06 -70.62 -31.54
N GLU A 716 77.72 -69.82 -32.54
CA GLU A 716 77.45 -68.39 -32.38
C GLU A 716 76.17 -68.20 -31.53
N PRO A 717 76.14 -67.22 -30.60
CA PRO A 717 74.94 -66.92 -29.83
C PRO A 717 73.78 -66.48 -30.73
N ASP A 718 72.54 -66.86 -30.38
CA ASP A 718 71.33 -66.39 -31.09
C ASP A 718 71.29 -64.86 -31.09
N SER A 719 71.00 -64.24 -32.25
CA SER A 719 71.18 -62.79 -32.45
C SER A 719 70.33 -61.97 -31.47
N LEU A 720 70.87 -60.84 -31.01
CA LEU A 720 70.16 -59.94 -30.09
C LEU A 720 68.81 -59.48 -30.68
N GLU A 721 68.76 -59.22 -31.98
CA GLU A 721 67.53 -58.83 -32.68
C GLU A 721 66.47 -59.93 -32.60
N ASN A 722 66.81 -61.19 -32.82
CA ASN A 722 65.86 -62.30 -32.70
C ASN A 722 65.33 -62.44 -31.27
N ARG A 723 66.17 -62.21 -30.25
CA ARG A 723 65.76 -62.27 -28.84
C ARG A 723 64.82 -61.13 -28.48
N LEU A 724 65.12 -59.91 -28.93
CA LEU A 724 64.27 -58.74 -28.69
C LEU A 724 62.92 -58.88 -29.40
N VAL A 725 62.90 -59.42 -30.62
CA VAL A 725 61.66 -59.72 -31.37
C VAL A 725 60.82 -60.78 -30.64
N ARG A 726 61.42 -61.87 -30.15
CA ARG A 726 60.69 -62.88 -29.36
C ARG A 726 60.11 -62.29 -28.07
N ILE A 727 60.84 -61.41 -27.38
CA ILE A 727 60.35 -60.72 -26.18
C ILE A 727 59.19 -59.78 -26.55
N ASP A 728 59.26 -59.11 -27.69
CA ASP A 728 58.17 -58.24 -28.17
C ASP A 728 56.92 -58.99 -28.60
N GLU A 729 57.08 -60.21 -29.14
CA GLU A 729 55.98 -61.11 -29.47
C GLU A 729 55.35 -61.74 -28.23
N GLN A 730 56.16 -62.11 -27.23
CA GLN A 730 55.68 -62.75 -25.98
C GLN A 730 55.15 -61.74 -24.95
N TYR A 731 55.70 -60.52 -24.93
CA TYR A 731 55.31 -59.42 -24.06
C TYR A 731 55.05 -58.15 -24.88
N PRO A 732 53.90 -58.08 -25.59
CA PRO A 732 53.56 -56.90 -26.38
C PRO A 732 53.37 -55.67 -25.48
N HIS A 733 53.75 -54.50 -25.97
CA HIS A 733 53.58 -53.24 -25.25
C HIS A 733 52.09 -52.90 -25.11
N LYS A 734 51.66 -52.64 -23.88
CA LYS A 734 50.28 -52.25 -23.58
C LYS A 734 50.20 -50.74 -23.42
N LYS A 735 49.24 -50.08 -24.09
CA LYS A 735 49.00 -48.64 -23.96
C LYS A 735 48.20 -48.35 -22.70
N GLU A 736 48.60 -47.34 -21.94
CA GLU A 736 47.82 -46.82 -20.81
C GLU A 736 46.53 -46.16 -21.31
N ILE A 737 45.47 -46.28 -20.52
CA ILE A 737 44.18 -45.66 -20.76
C ILE A 737 44.27 -44.19 -20.28
N PRO A 738 43.95 -43.20 -21.12
CA PRO A 738 44.01 -41.79 -20.71
C PRO A 738 42.91 -41.47 -19.70
N LEU A 739 43.23 -40.61 -18.72
CA LEU A 739 42.24 -40.12 -17.76
C LEU A 739 41.26 -39.16 -18.45
N PRO A 740 39.95 -39.24 -18.16
CA PRO A 740 38.97 -38.30 -18.68
C PRO A 740 39.26 -36.88 -18.15
N PRO A 741 38.98 -35.82 -18.93
CA PRO A 741 39.14 -34.44 -18.47
C PRO A 741 38.20 -34.14 -17.30
N LYS A 742 38.63 -33.28 -16.36
CA LYS A 742 37.80 -32.87 -15.23
C LYS A 742 36.55 -32.14 -15.76
N PRO A 743 35.34 -32.45 -15.25
CA PRO A 743 34.13 -31.72 -15.60
C PRO A 743 34.26 -30.24 -15.26
N GLU A 744 33.97 -29.37 -16.22
CA GLU A 744 33.87 -27.92 -15.98
C GLU A 744 32.58 -27.60 -15.20
N THR A 745 32.64 -26.61 -14.32
CA THR A 745 31.45 -26.15 -13.60
C THR A 745 30.47 -25.52 -14.60
N PRO A 746 29.20 -25.98 -14.65
CA PRO A 746 28.20 -25.40 -15.53
C PRO A 746 28.05 -23.89 -15.30
N GLU A 747 27.87 -23.13 -16.36
CA GLU A 747 27.80 -21.66 -16.28
C GLU A 747 26.63 -21.19 -15.40
N ILE A 748 25.49 -21.86 -15.50
CA ILE A 748 24.31 -21.61 -14.65
C ILE A 748 24.61 -21.82 -13.16
N THR A 749 25.41 -22.83 -12.80
CA THR A 749 25.83 -23.07 -11.41
C THR A 749 26.67 -21.90 -10.89
N LYS A 750 27.60 -21.41 -11.71
CA LYS A 750 28.40 -20.22 -11.36
C LYS A 750 27.53 -18.98 -11.19
N GLN A 751 26.57 -18.75 -12.09
CA GLN A 751 25.65 -17.61 -12.01
C GLN A 751 24.85 -17.61 -10.70
N TYR A 752 24.25 -18.74 -10.30
CA TYR A 752 23.52 -18.85 -9.04
C TYR A 752 24.43 -18.69 -7.82
N SER A 753 25.65 -19.20 -7.87
CA SER A 753 26.62 -19.09 -6.76
C SER A 753 27.06 -17.64 -6.56
N VAL A 754 27.35 -16.91 -7.66
CA VAL A 754 27.64 -15.48 -7.61
C VAL A 754 26.40 -14.69 -7.17
N LEU A 755 25.23 -15.06 -7.69
CA LEU A 755 23.87 -14.78 -7.21
C LEU A 755 23.78 -14.67 -5.68
N ALA A 756 23.84 -15.84 -5.06
CA ALA A 756 23.68 -16.03 -3.64
C ALA A 756 24.74 -15.29 -2.83
N ALA A 757 26.00 -15.33 -3.26
CA ALA A 757 27.09 -14.63 -2.57
C ALA A 757 26.89 -13.10 -2.57
N LEU A 758 26.43 -12.52 -3.69
CA LEU A 758 26.11 -11.10 -3.78
C LEU A 758 24.98 -10.70 -2.84
N LEU A 759 23.87 -11.45 -2.87
CA LEU A 759 22.72 -11.17 -1.99
C LEU A 759 23.09 -11.33 -0.52
N ASP A 760 23.88 -12.34 -0.17
CA ASP A 760 24.36 -12.55 1.19
C ASP A 760 25.26 -11.41 1.69
N ASP A 761 26.18 -10.96 0.85
CA ASP A 761 27.07 -9.84 1.16
C ASP A 761 26.24 -8.56 1.34
N ILE A 762 25.30 -8.28 0.43
CA ILE A 762 24.43 -7.11 0.49
C ILE A 762 23.54 -7.14 1.72
N VAL A 763 22.90 -8.27 2.03
CA VAL A 763 22.07 -8.41 3.25
C VAL A 763 22.92 -8.22 4.50
N SER A 764 24.14 -8.75 4.52
CA SER A 764 25.08 -8.56 5.63
C SER A 764 25.47 -7.08 5.78
N LYS A 765 25.78 -6.41 4.67
CA LYS A 765 26.07 -4.97 4.63
C LYS A 765 24.88 -4.13 5.07
N LEU A 766 23.68 -4.42 4.58
CA LEU A 766 22.43 -3.75 4.99
C LEU A 766 22.15 -3.96 6.49
N ARG A 767 22.33 -5.16 7.05
CA ARG A 767 22.18 -5.38 8.51
C ARG A 767 23.19 -4.61 9.33
N LYS A 768 24.44 -4.55 8.86
CA LYS A 768 25.49 -3.79 9.53
C LYS A 768 25.22 -2.29 9.45
N SER A 769 24.82 -1.82 8.27
CA SER A 769 24.42 -0.44 8.01
C SER A 769 23.23 -0.04 8.87
N GLN A 770 22.19 -0.88 8.95
CA GLN A 770 21.03 -0.71 9.83
C GLN A 770 21.46 -0.40 11.26
N GLY A 771 22.28 -1.25 11.89
CA GLY A 771 22.67 -1.01 13.29
C GLY A 771 23.43 0.30 13.46
N GLN A 772 24.37 0.59 12.56
CA GLN A 772 25.16 1.83 12.60
C GLN A 772 24.31 3.08 12.36
N MET A 773 23.39 3.01 11.39
CA MET A 773 22.52 4.10 11.00
C MET A 773 21.45 4.33 12.06
N GLN A 774 20.85 3.26 12.61
CA GLN A 774 19.89 3.34 13.70
C GLN A 774 20.51 4.01 14.92
N ASP A 775 21.74 3.61 15.31
CA ASP A 775 22.46 4.28 16.40
C ASP A 775 22.73 5.75 16.10
N ARG A 776 23.08 6.10 14.86
CA ARG A 776 23.27 7.50 14.44
C ARG A 776 21.96 8.30 14.54
N PHE A 777 20.87 7.78 13.99
CA PHE A 777 19.55 8.42 14.09
C PHE A 777 19.08 8.52 15.54
N LEU A 778 19.30 7.51 16.40
CA LEU A 778 18.92 7.58 17.82
C LEU A 778 19.75 8.61 18.60
N ASN A 779 21.05 8.70 18.32
CA ASN A 779 21.90 9.76 18.86
C ASN A 779 21.43 11.13 18.37
N GLU A 780 21.07 11.25 17.09
CA GLU A 780 20.55 12.49 16.53
C GLU A 780 19.20 12.87 17.14
N LEU A 781 18.28 11.91 17.30
CA LEU A 781 16.99 12.09 17.98
C LEU A 781 17.13 12.49 19.45
N SER A 782 18.25 12.12 20.09
CA SER A 782 18.58 12.59 21.43
C SER A 782 18.99 14.06 21.45
N ASN A 783 19.54 14.56 20.33
CA ASN A 783 19.93 15.97 20.14
C ASN A 783 18.86 16.78 19.38
N LEU A 784 17.87 16.13 18.76
CA LEU A 784 16.87 16.75 17.88
C LEU A 784 16.14 17.88 18.58
N GLN A 785 15.76 17.67 19.84
CA GLN A 785 15.13 18.72 20.64
C GLN A 785 16.04 19.95 20.77
N GLN A 786 17.29 19.77 21.19
CA GLN A 786 18.23 20.87 21.40
C GLN A 786 18.56 21.59 20.10
N GLN A 787 18.73 20.86 19.00
CA GLN A 787 18.97 21.46 17.68
C GLN A 787 17.74 22.19 17.16
N ALA A 788 16.54 21.65 17.37
CA ALA A 788 15.28 22.30 17.03
C ALA A 788 15.06 23.59 17.85
N GLU A 789 15.44 23.60 19.12
CA GLU A 789 15.46 24.79 19.98
C GLU A 789 16.48 25.84 19.48
N GLN A 790 17.65 25.42 18.98
CA GLN A 790 18.63 26.36 18.39
C GLN A 790 18.19 26.88 17.02
N ALA A 791 17.50 26.05 16.22
CA ALA A 791 16.97 26.43 14.92
C ALA A 791 15.85 27.48 15.02
N TYR A 792 15.15 27.50 16.15
CA TYR A 792 14.01 28.35 16.51
C TYR A 792 14.22 29.83 16.21
N GLU A 793 15.39 30.39 16.54
CA GLU A 793 15.67 31.82 16.40
C GLU A 793 15.63 32.33 14.95
N ASN A 794 15.78 31.41 13.98
CA ASN A 794 15.92 31.72 12.56
C ASN A 794 14.71 31.28 11.71
N ILE A 795 13.62 30.86 12.33
CA ILE A 795 12.41 30.41 11.62
C ILE A 795 11.42 31.56 11.49
N THR A 796 10.82 31.66 10.32
CA THR A 796 9.78 32.63 10.01
C THR A 796 8.55 31.89 9.51
N ILE A 797 7.39 32.14 10.10
CA ILE A 797 6.13 31.51 9.76
C ILE A 797 5.27 32.48 8.98
N ARG A 798 4.68 32.04 7.86
CA ARG A 798 3.74 32.87 7.11
C ARG A 798 2.34 32.72 7.67
N VAL A 799 1.66 33.85 7.85
CA VAL A 799 0.31 33.94 8.44
C VAL A 799 -0.73 34.43 7.43
N ASP A 800 -0.46 34.21 6.14
CA ASP A 800 -1.31 34.61 5.01
C ASP A 800 -2.14 33.42 4.46
N THR A 801 -1.83 32.95 3.26
CA THR A 801 -2.56 31.86 2.59
C THR A 801 -2.30 30.52 3.30
N GLU A 802 -1.10 30.32 3.86
CA GLU A 802 -0.76 29.09 4.59
C GLU A 802 -1.60 28.93 5.87
N PHE A 803 -1.91 30.04 6.55
CA PHE A 803 -2.82 30.00 7.71
C PHE A 803 -4.27 29.77 7.28
N LEU A 804 -4.69 30.29 6.11
CA LEU A 804 -6.00 29.97 5.57
C LEU A 804 -6.11 28.48 5.25
N GLU A 805 -5.10 27.87 4.63
CA GLU A 805 -5.03 26.43 4.35
C GLU A 805 -5.11 25.62 5.66
N TYR A 806 -4.33 26.02 6.67
CA TYR A 806 -4.44 25.42 8.00
C TYR A 806 -5.86 25.54 8.56
N LEU A 807 -6.50 26.71 8.54
CA LEU A 807 -7.87 26.86 9.04
C LEU A 807 -8.90 26.07 8.23
N MET A 808 -8.72 25.97 6.92
CA MET A 808 -9.50 25.11 6.04
C MET A 808 -9.41 23.65 6.50
N ASP A 809 -8.23 23.22 6.96
CA ASP A 809 -7.96 21.88 7.45
C ASP A 809 -8.15 21.72 8.97
N SER A 810 -8.25 22.81 9.77
CA SER A 810 -8.27 22.82 11.25
C SER A 810 -9.58 23.26 11.95
N LYS A 811 -10.38 24.19 11.38
CA LYS A 811 -11.66 24.62 12.00
C LYS A 811 -12.80 24.98 11.06
N ILE A 812 -12.50 25.48 9.85
CA ILE A 812 -13.54 25.85 8.88
C ILE A 812 -14.41 24.62 8.68
N ARG A 813 -15.73 24.82 8.82
CA ARG A 813 -16.67 23.70 8.90
C ARG A 813 -16.60 22.92 7.59
N ARG A 814 -16.18 21.67 7.70
CA ARG A 814 -16.27 20.65 6.66
C ARG A 814 -17.19 19.53 7.16
N LEU A 815 -17.70 18.71 6.25
CA LEU A 815 -18.55 17.59 6.61
C LEU A 815 -17.85 16.64 7.58
N SER A 816 -16.52 16.48 7.57
CA SER A 816 -15.88 15.56 8.52
C SER A 816 -14.39 15.84 8.74
N ARG A 817 -13.94 15.87 10.00
CA ARG A 817 -12.55 15.59 10.39
C ARG A 817 -12.38 14.15 10.87
N ALA A 818 -13.45 13.39 10.75
CA ALA A 818 -13.58 12.10 11.38
C ALA A 818 -12.72 11.09 10.64
N VAL A 819 -12.11 10.22 11.43
CA VAL A 819 -11.51 8.99 10.91
C VAL A 819 -12.68 8.12 10.44
N ALA A 820 -12.65 7.73 9.16
CA ALA A 820 -13.64 6.81 8.61
C ALA A 820 -13.35 5.39 9.09
N THR A 821 -13.95 4.98 10.19
CA THR A 821 -13.74 3.66 10.77
C THR A 821 -14.82 2.71 10.24
N PRO A 822 -14.50 1.74 9.35
CA PRO A 822 -15.51 0.85 8.80
C PRO A 822 -16.18 0.05 9.92
N ILE A 823 -17.48 -0.20 9.84
CA ILE A 823 -18.25 -0.94 10.84
C ILE A 823 -18.68 -2.28 10.27
N ARG A 824 -19.26 -2.25 9.07
CA ARG A 824 -19.76 -3.44 8.37
C ARG A 824 -19.94 -3.21 6.88
N ALA A 825 -19.90 -4.31 6.14
CA ALA A 825 -20.30 -4.39 4.73
C ALA A 825 -21.35 -5.49 4.55
N TYR A 826 -22.35 -5.21 3.72
CA TYR A 826 -23.30 -6.22 3.25
C TYR A 826 -23.10 -6.46 1.75
N LEU A 827 -22.98 -7.71 1.37
CA LEU A 827 -22.79 -8.13 -0.02
C LEU A 827 -23.86 -9.17 -0.40
N ARG A 828 -24.20 -9.25 -1.68
CA ARG A 828 -25.15 -10.21 -2.24
C ARG A 828 -24.46 -11.12 -3.24
N ASN A 829 -24.72 -12.42 -3.19
CA ASN A 829 -24.28 -13.30 -4.27
C ASN A 829 -25.11 -13.03 -5.54
N THR A 830 -24.45 -12.81 -6.68
CA THR A 830 -25.16 -12.45 -7.93
C THR A 830 -25.85 -13.64 -8.60
N ILE A 831 -25.41 -14.86 -8.31
CA ILE A 831 -25.97 -16.10 -8.86
C ILE A 831 -27.15 -16.58 -8.00
N ASN A 832 -27.01 -16.50 -6.67
CA ASN A 832 -28.07 -16.83 -5.72
C ASN A 832 -28.35 -15.63 -4.78
N PRO A 833 -29.29 -14.73 -5.15
CA PRO A 833 -29.59 -13.51 -4.39
C PRO A 833 -30.03 -13.71 -2.93
N ASP A 834 -30.45 -14.92 -2.55
CA ASP A 834 -30.84 -15.26 -1.17
C ASP A 834 -29.63 -15.40 -0.24
N ILE A 835 -28.43 -15.63 -0.82
CA ILE A 835 -27.17 -15.66 -0.08
C ILE A 835 -26.66 -14.24 0.10
N LEU A 836 -26.57 -13.85 1.36
CA LEU A 836 -26.11 -12.55 1.82
C LEU A 836 -24.86 -12.73 2.69
N TYR A 837 -23.89 -11.87 2.46
CA TYR A 837 -22.65 -11.81 3.23
C TYR A 837 -22.68 -10.64 4.20
N LEU A 838 -22.14 -10.87 5.39
CA LEU A 838 -21.86 -9.84 6.37
C LEU A 838 -20.36 -9.82 6.61
N VAL A 839 -19.73 -8.69 6.33
CA VAL A 839 -18.36 -8.40 6.77
C VAL A 839 -18.46 -7.45 7.95
N LYS A 840 -17.79 -7.76 9.05
CA LYS A 840 -17.78 -6.95 10.26
C LYS A 840 -16.36 -6.53 10.58
N TYR A 841 -16.23 -5.28 11.03
CA TYR A 841 -14.97 -4.66 11.39
C TYR A 841 -14.98 -4.35 12.88
N SER A 842 -13.96 -4.81 13.59
CA SER A 842 -13.78 -4.56 15.02
C SER A 842 -12.41 -3.96 15.27
N PHE A 843 -12.36 -2.94 16.14
CA PHE A 843 -11.14 -2.20 16.47
C PHE A 843 -10.85 -2.34 17.95
N SER A 844 -9.60 -2.64 18.28
CA SER A 844 -9.01 -2.45 19.60
C SER A 844 -7.84 -1.47 19.51
N GLU A 845 -7.16 -1.13 20.62
CA GLU A 845 -6.15 -0.06 20.65
C GLU A 845 -5.06 -0.19 19.57
N ASN A 846 -4.64 -1.42 19.22
CA ASN A 846 -3.60 -1.66 18.20
C ASN A 846 -3.95 -2.79 17.21
N GLU A 847 -5.17 -3.33 17.26
CA GLU A 847 -5.56 -4.49 16.45
C GLU A 847 -6.86 -4.21 15.70
N PHE A 848 -6.86 -4.60 14.43
CA PHE A 848 -7.99 -4.54 13.52
C PHE A 848 -8.39 -5.97 13.14
N LEU A 849 -9.64 -6.32 13.42
CA LEU A 849 -10.22 -7.63 13.14
C LEU A 849 -11.34 -7.49 12.11
N VAL A 850 -11.24 -8.26 11.02
CA VAL A 850 -12.27 -8.38 9.98
C VAL A 850 -12.86 -9.78 10.02
N GLU A 851 -14.17 -9.87 10.19
CA GLU A 851 -14.93 -11.13 10.24
C GLU A 851 -15.85 -11.21 9.02
N ILE A 852 -15.70 -12.24 8.18
CA ILE A 852 -16.52 -12.44 6.98
C ILE A 852 -17.42 -13.67 7.19
N GLY A 853 -18.74 -13.45 7.10
CA GLY A 853 -19.78 -14.46 7.28
C GLY A 853 -20.80 -14.50 6.14
N ASN A 854 -21.55 -15.60 6.00
CA ASN A 854 -22.75 -15.66 5.15
C ASN A 854 -23.91 -16.40 5.83
N ASN A 855 -25.12 -16.24 5.30
CA ASN A 855 -26.35 -16.82 5.85
C ASN A 855 -26.72 -18.21 5.28
N LEU A 856 -25.82 -18.89 4.55
CA LEU A 856 -26.17 -20.09 3.76
C LEU A 856 -26.74 -21.24 4.60
N LEU A 857 -26.19 -21.52 5.79
CA LEU A 857 -26.66 -22.64 6.63
C LEU A 857 -27.68 -22.19 7.69
N LYS A 858 -27.97 -20.89 7.74
CA LYS A 858 -28.88 -20.25 8.70
C LYS A 858 -30.23 -19.90 8.09
N GLY A 859 -30.31 -19.85 6.75
CA GLY A 859 -31.50 -19.54 5.95
C GLY A 859 -32.49 -20.68 5.78
#